data_AF-A0A4U5J9M5-F1
#
_entry.id   AF-A0A4U5J9M5-F1
#
_cell.length_a   1.000
_cell.length_b   1.000
_cell.length_c   1.000
_cell.angle_alpha   90.00
_cell.angle_beta   90.00
_cell.angle_gamma   90.00
#
_symmetry.space_group_name_H-M   'P 1'
#
loop_
_entity.id
_entity.type
_entity.pdbx_description
1 polymer ?
#
loop_
_entity_poly.entity_id
_entity_poly.type
_entity_poly.pdbx_seq_one_letter_code
_entity_poly.pdbx_strand_id
1 'polypeptide(L)'
;MKRSATARLIVLFFLLVGCLVGAAAVAGPVAGADGAIELENALSQSETPDRIDVETRLSIPASTVGLEITLPEGVEVRETDGFRRVGDRTYEWTRTTSTPSVTYEFEGTVYGTRGDREGHSFVVADEWALVRTPGVDVSWTGTQPDLVRENTVEGAGIASTHMAYLGPYIEHTGAAAGQEFRLVVPDAADLEADLEDILVALETAAERLAIGEPTDEVFVVAAPTAEHRWAPAGLQRGDGGDMWVRDVERLGTNRDTWVHEYVHTRQRYEPTDATRWTIEGMADYYAALIPYEAGDITYRQFRTKLEDGAGSEYDDVRLAEPESWDDSSADYDRGALVFAHLDRRLRADADTTLDAVVARVNEPGAELTQRAFLDAIESAGGDEIRADAERYTETTAVPPIATQSEHVDAFGGPDIRYAIEETGVSGPYRSAALDEPRIVAEETLEWRVRAENVGDDAGSFEAELRVDRELVAIETGRLDPGESTTIRFSHAFDSPGEYEVEVGDERVTAIVEEPADTEATVLEAARTTVGPGDSVTVRVTVASAADRPATGEVVFDVDGTPVATESVRVGEGTATVEAAIEFEGPGTYTVSAGGRTATITVEAEATGPTVPDPTAIDDQSGFGPAVAVVALLVASLLSRRR
;
A
#
# COMPACT_ATOMS: atom_id res chain seq x y z
N MET A 1 35.57 -21.06 0.91
CA MET A 1 36.41 -21.93 0.03
C MET A 1 35.73 -22.01 -1.32
N LYS A 2 36.50 -21.83 -2.41
CA LYS A 2 36.08 -21.81 -3.83
C LYS A 2 35.22 -20.62 -4.28
N ARG A 3 35.87 -19.79 -5.11
CA ARG A 3 35.33 -18.71 -5.93
C ARG A 3 34.46 -19.30 -7.04
N SER A 4 33.31 -18.68 -7.32
CA SER A 4 32.72 -18.68 -8.65
C SER A 4 32.43 -17.22 -9.01
N ALA A 5 32.99 -16.79 -10.14
CA ALA A 5 32.85 -15.46 -10.69
C ALA A 5 31.66 -15.50 -11.66
N THR A 6 30.68 -14.62 -11.45
CA THR A 6 29.62 -14.39 -12.44
C THR A 6 29.86 -13.00 -13.04
N ALA A 7 30.06 -13.00 -14.35
CA ALA A 7 30.40 -11.84 -15.15
C ALA A 7 29.24 -10.83 -15.16
N ARG A 8 29.51 -9.58 -14.78
CA ARG A 8 28.62 -8.45 -15.04
C ARG A 8 28.75 -8.07 -16.53
N LEU A 9 27.71 -8.34 -17.30
CA LEU A 9 27.57 -7.82 -18.66
C LEU A 9 27.12 -6.35 -18.55
N ILE A 10 28.05 -5.43 -18.74
CA ILE A 10 27.75 -4.01 -18.90
C ILE A 10 27.29 -3.84 -20.35
N VAL A 11 25.99 -3.66 -20.57
CA VAL A 11 25.44 -3.22 -21.86
C VAL A 11 25.54 -1.70 -21.88
N LEU A 12 26.43 -1.18 -22.73
CA LEU A 12 26.66 0.24 -22.94
C LEU A 12 25.61 0.72 -23.95
N PHE A 13 24.58 1.46 -23.51
CA PHE A 13 23.61 2.10 -24.39
C PHE A 13 24.30 3.26 -25.14
N PHE A 14 24.39 3.17 -26.46
CA PHE A 14 24.81 4.28 -27.31
C PHE A 14 23.64 5.24 -27.47
N LEU A 15 23.82 6.47 -26.98
CA LEU A 15 23.02 7.64 -27.35
C LEU A 15 23.17 7.85 -28.86
N LEU A 16 22.11 7.58 -29.63
CA LEU A 16 22.05 7.87 -31.06
C LEU A 16 21.04 9.02 -31.26
N VAL A 17 21.56 10.25 -31.19
CA VAL A 17 20.88 11.44 -31.70
C VAL A 17 20.85 11.31 -33.22
N GLY A 18 19.74 10.80 -33.75
CA GLY A 18 19.49 10.66 -35.17
C GLY A 18 18.59 11.78 -35.68
N CYS A 19 19.18 12.84 -36.24
CA CYS A 19 18.46 13.74 -37.13
C CYS A 19 17.97 12.95 -38.35
N LEU A 20 16.66 12.75 -38.51
CA LEU A 20 16.10 12.23 -39.76
C LEU A 20 15.99 13.35 -40.80
N VAL A 21 16.99 13.40 -41.67
CA VAL A 21 16.87 14.02 -43.00
C VAL A 21 16.35 12.95 -43.94
N GLY A 22 15.29 13.28 -44.69
CA GLY A 22 14.51 12.34 -45.47
C GLY A 22 15.27 11.49 -46.49
N ALA A 23 14.76 10.28 -46.68
CA ALA A 23 14.97 9.48 -47.87
C ALA A 23 13.63 8.84 -48.25
N ALA A 24 12.96 9.43 -49.24
CA ALA A 24 11.82 8.84 -49.91
C ALA A 24 12.27 7.54 -50.62
N ALA A 25 11.89 6.40 -50.05
CA ALA A 25 11.96 5.12 -50.74
C ALA A 25 10.74 5.00 -51.66
N VAL A 26 10.94 5.24 -52.95
CA VAL A 26 9.92 4.96 -53.98
C VAL A 26 9.83 3.44 -54.14
N ALA A 27 8.88 2.82 -53.44
CA ALA A 27 8.47 1.45 -53.73
C ALA A 27 7.66 1.45 -55.04
N GLY A 28 8.13 0.71 -56.05
CA GLY A 28 7.39 0.48 -57.29
C GLY A 28 6.19 -0.45 -57.06
N PRO A 29 5.17 -0.40 -57.93
CA PRO A 29 3.90 -1.07 -57.68
C PRO A 29 4.05 -2.59 -57.81
N VAL A 30 3.64 -3.32 -56.77
CA VAL A 30 3.34 -4.74 -56.85
C VAL A 30 1.91 -4.87 -57.35
N ALA A 31 1.71 -5.51 -58.50
CA ALA A 31 0.41 -5.73 -59.10
C ALA A 31 -0.17 -7.08 -58.67
N GLY A 32 -1.35 -7.07 -58.02
CA GLY A 32 -2.34 -8.16 -58.11
C GLY A 32 -2.99 -8.64 -56.80
N ALA A 33 -3.97 -7.90 -56.28
CA ALA A 33 -5.22 -8.39 -55.68
C ALA A 33 -6.23 -7.21 -55.73
N ASP A 34 -7.52 -7.46 -55.92
CA ASP A 34 -8.56 -6.41 -55.85
C ASP A 34 -8.38 -5.63 -54.53
N GLY A 35 -8.03 -4.34 -54.60
CA GLY A 35 -7.52 -3.58 -53.47
C GLY A 35 -8.52 -3.45 -52.31
N ALA A 36 -8.02 -3.29 -51.10
CA ALA A 36 -8.84 -2.84 -49.97
C ALA A 36 -9.28 -1.38 -50.18
N ILE A 37 -10.41 -1.00 -49.60
CA ILE A 37 -10.71 0.42 -49.37
C ILE A 37 -9.86 0.83 -48.17
N GLU A 38 -9.02 1.84 -48.32
CA GLU A 38 -8.29 2.44 -47.21
C GLU A 38 -9.03 3.72 -46.79
N LEU A 39 -9.30 3.90 -45.51
CA LEU A 39 -9.86 5.11 -44.92
C LEU A 39 -8.86 5.67 -43.92
N GLU A 40 -8.39 6.88 -44.19
CA GLU A 40 -7.51 7.63 -43.30
C GLU A 40 -8.29 8.80 -42.69
N ASN A 41 -8.24 8.95 -41.37
CA ASN A 41 -8.64 10.19 -40.70
C ASN A 41 -7.40 10.93 -40.23
N ALA A 42 -7.16 12.13 -40.79
CA ALA A 42 -6.13 13.03 -40.30
C ALA A 42 -6.75 14.03 -39.32
N LEU A 43 -6.31 14.02 -38.07
CA LEU A 43 -6.82 14.85 -36.98
C LEU A 43 -5.87 16.04 -36.72
N SER A 44 -6.43 17.23 -36.48
CA SER A 44 -5.68 18.43 -36.09
C SER A 44 -6.47 19.32 -35.13
N GLN A 45 -5.79 20.23 -34.43
CA GLN A 45 -6.49 21.16 -33.54
C GLN A 45 -7.33 22.16 -34.35
N SER A 46 -8.55 22.43 -33.89
CA SER A 46 -9.41 23.46 -34.47
C SER A 46 -9.19 24.80 -33.76
N GLU A 47 -9.40 25.92 -34.49
CA GLU A 47 -9.53 27.24 -33.88
C GLU A 47 -10.83 27.40 -33.07
N THR A 48 -11.80 26.49 -33.28
CA THR A 48 -13.05 26.44 -32.51
C THR A 48 -12.82 25.72 -31.19
N PRO A 49 -13.11 26.36 -30.04
CA PRO A 49 -13.00 25.71 -28.73
C PRO A 49 -13.77 24.39 -28.67
N ASP A 50 -13.25 23.43 -27.92
CA ASP A 50 -13.84 22.11 -27.70
C ASP A 50 -13.98 21.22 -28.95
N ARG A 51 -13.41 21.64 -30.09
CA ARG A 51 -13.47 20.91 -31.37
C ARG A 51 -12.08 20.57 -31.89
N ILE A 52 -12.03 19.52 -32.70
CA ILE A 52 -10.89 19.21 -33.56
C ILE A 52 -11.33 19.26 -35.02
N ASP A 53 -10.37 19.51 -35.90
CA ASP A 53 -10.55 19.36 -37.34
C ASP A 53 -10.19 17.94 -37.75
N VAL A 54 -11.00 17.36 -38.64
CA VAL A 54 -10.77 16.04 -39.21
C VAL A 54 -10.88 16.11 -40.74
N GLU A 55 -9.88 15.57 -41.43
CA GLU A 55 -10.00 15.22 -42.84
C GLU A 55 -10.06 13.70 -43.00
N THR A 56 -11.22 13.19 -43.42
CA THR A 56 -11.38 11.79 -43.80
C THR A 56 -11.10 11.64 -45.29
N ARG A 57 -10.07 10.89 -45.65
CA ARG A 57 -9.70 10.55 -47.02
C ARG A 57 -9.90 9.05 -47.26
N LEU A 58 -10.37 8.67 -48.43
CA LEU A 58 -10.46 7.27 -48.82
C LEU A 58 -9.57 6.99 -50.03
N SER A 59 -8.91 5.83 -50.08
CA SER A 59 -8.35 5.26 -51.32
C SER A 59 -9.29 4.17 -51.83
N ILE A 60 -9.93 4.41 -52.97
CA ILE A 60 -10.98 3.52 -53.50
C ILE A 60 -10.44 2.69 -54.67
N PRO A 61 -10.47 1.35 -54.58
CA PRO A 61 -10.09 0.45 -55.66
C PRO A 61 -10.92 0.65 -56.93
N ALA A 62 -10.32 0.41 -58.09
CA ALA A 62 -11.01 0.53 -59.38
C ALA A 62 -12.18 -0.45 -59.57
N SER A 63 -12.24 -1.53 -58.77
CA SER A 63 -13.33 -2.51 -58.78
C SER A 63 -14.58 -2.06 -58.02
N THR A 64 -14.48 -1.01 -57.18
CA THR A 64 -15.61 -0.48 -56.41
C THR A 64 -16.59 0.25 -57.32
N VAL A 65 -17.85 -0.20 -57.33
CA VAL A 65 -18.88 0.37 -58.22
C VAL A 65 -19.54 1.58 -57.60
N GLY A 66 -19.75 1.61 -56.28
CA GLY A 66 -20.33 2.75 -55.58
C GLY A 66 -20.01 2.66 -54.10
N LEU A 67 -19.94 3.81 -53.44
CA LEU A 67 -19.54 3.93 -52.04
C LEU A 67 -20.30 5.09 -51.39
N GLU A 68 -20.79 4.88 -50.19
CA GLU A 68 -21.36 5.91 -49.32
C GLU A 68 -20.65 5.87 -47.98
N ILE A 69 -20.32 7.05 -47.45
CA ILE A 69 -19.87 7.21 -46.07
C ILE A 69 -20.97 7.85 -45.24
N THR A 70 -21.06 7.47 -43.97
CA THR A 70 -21.91 8.15 -42.99
C THR A 70 -21.02 8.70 -41.88
N LEU A 71 -21.03 10.01 -41.73
CA LEU A 71 -20.21 10.72 -40.74
C LEU A 71 -20.84 10.64 -39.34
N PRO A 72 -20.05 10.81 -38.26
CA PRO A 72 -20.57 10.89 -36.90
C PRO A 72 -21.67 11.94 -36.74
N GLU A 73 -22.50 11.79 -35.70
CA GLU A 73 -23.51 12.79 -35.39
C GLU A 73 -22.88 14.10 -34.88
N GLY A 74 -23.54 15.22 -35.15
CA GLY A 74 -23.11 16.53 -34.65
C GLY A 74 -21.86 17.12 -35.31
N VAL A 75 -21.37 16.55 -36.42
CA VAL A 75 -20.23 17.11 -37.17
C VAL A 75 -20.64 18.30 -38.05
N GLU A 76 -19.72 19.25 -38.22
CA GLU A 76 -19.88 20.39 -39.13
C GLU A 76 -18.97 20.22 -40.34
N VAL A 77 -19.53 19.85 -41.50
CA VAL A 77 -18.75 19.66 -42.73
C VAL A 77 -18.38 21.00 -43.36
N ARG A 78 -17.08 21.21 -43.53
CA ARG A 78 -16.47 22.43 -44.11
C ARG A 78 -16.19 22.27 -45.61
N GLU A 79 -15.64 21.13 -46.02
CA GLU A 79 -15.22 20.89 -47.40
C GLU A 79 -15.47 19.43 -47.82
N THR A 80 -15.72 19.22 -49.11
CA THR A 80 -15.82 17.89 -49.73
C THR A 80 -15.17 17.89 -51.09
N ASP A 81 -14.33 16.90 -51.38
CA ASP A 81 -13.87 16.56 -52.73
C ASP A 81 -14.26 15.12 -53.09
N GLY A 82 -14.82 14.92 -54.28
CA GLY A 82 -15.28 13.59 -54.71
C GLY A 82 -16.48 13.00 -53.95
N PHE A 83 -17.08 13.74 -53.01
CA PHE A 83 -18.31 13.37 -52.31
C PHE A 83 -19.45 14.34 -52.58
N ARG A 84 -20.69 13.82 -52.59
CA ARG A 84 -21.92 14.63 -52.59
C ARG A 84 -22.80 14.23 -51.42
N ARG A 85 -23.36 15.19 -50.68
CA ARG A 85 -24.32 14.90 -49.60
C ARG A 85 -25.62 14.34 -50.18
N VAL A 86 -26.08 13.21 -49.64
CA VAL A 86 -27.31 12.51 -50.06
C VAL A 86 -28.30 12.25 -48.94
N GLY A 87 -27.82 12.27 -47.70
CA GLY A 87 -28.63 12.18 -46.49
C GLY A 87 -28.27 13.28 -45.50
N ASP A 88 -28.75 13.15 -44.27
CA ASP A 88 -28.40 14.09 -43.22
C ASP A 88 -26.88 14.03 -42.93
N ARG A 89 -26.36 12.82 -42.73
CA ARG A 89 -24.93 12.57 -42.44
C ARG A 89 -24.21 11.75 -43.52
N THR A 90 -24.93 11.41 -44.58
CA THR A 90 -24.50 10.45 -45.60
C THR A 90 -24.02 11.16 -46.85
N TYR A 91 -22.85 10.75 -47.35
CA TYR A 91 -22.17 11.30 -48.51
C TYR A 91 -21.87 10.18 -49.50
N GLU A 92 -22.34 10.35 -50.75
CA GLU A 92 -22.12 9.40 -51.83
C GLU A 92 -20.88 9.81 -52.64
N TRP A 93 -20.01 8.84 -52.93
CA TRP A 93 -18.87 9.01 -53.81
C TRP A 93 -19.30 9.31 -55.25
N THR A 94 -18.86 10.44 -55.80
CA THR A 94 -19.27 10.94 -57.12
C THR A 94 -18.52 10.27 -58.28
N ARG A 95 -17.48 9.47 -57.98
CA ARG A 95 -16.55 8.87 -58.94
C ARG A 95 -15.71 9.87 -59.74
N THR A 96 -15.60 11.12 -59.29
CA THR A 96 -14.73 12.13 -59.96
C THR A 96 -13.25 11.94 -59.64
N THR A 97 -12.93 11.30 -58.51
CA THR A 97 -11.59 10.95 -58.06
C THR A 97 -11.60 9.57 -57.40
N SER A 98 -10.50 8.83 -57.43
CA SER A 98 -10.32 7.59 -56.65
C SER A 98 -9.89 7.84 -55.21
N THR A 99 -9.58 9.11 -54.87
CA THR A 99 -9.18 9.52 -53.52
C THR A 99 -10.07 10.63 -52.97
N PRO A 100 -11.39 10.39 -52.75
CA PRO A 100 -12.29 11.43 -52.27
C PRO A 100 -12.01 11.77 -50.80
N SER A 101 -12.33 13.00 -50.40
CA SER A 101 -12.15 13.48 -49.03
C SER A 101 -13.31 14.34 -48.52
N VAL A 102 -13.45 14.38 -47.20
CA VAL A 102 -14.38 15.27 -46.50
C VAL A 102 -13.69 15.84 -45.27
N THR A 103 -13.75 17.17 -45.12
CA THR A 103 -13.20 17.89 -43.97
C THR A 103 -14.33 18.41 -43.11
N TYR A 104 -14.27 18.15 -41.80
CA TYR A 104 -15.30 18.51 -40.86
C TYR A 104 -14.76 18.77 -39.45
N GLU A 105 -15.51 19.55 -38.66
CA GLU A 105 -15.26 19.68 -37.23
C GLU A 105 -15.93 18.58 -36.44
N PHE A 106 -15.19 18.01 -35.50
CA PHE A 106 -15.62 16.93 -34.63
C PHE A 106 -15.58 17.38 -33.17
N GLU A 107 -16.51 16.85 -32.35
CA GLU A 107 -16.51 17.09 -30.91
C GLU A 107 -15.26 16.49 -30.26
N GLY A 108 -14.37 17.34 -29.75
CA GLY A 108 -13.17 16.92 -29.05
C GLY A 108 -13.38 16.84 -27.54
N THR A 109 -13.84 17.94 -26.92
CA THR A 109 -14.11 17.96 -25.47
C THR A 109 -15.44 17.27 -25.17
N VAL A 110 -15.43 16.36 -24.22
CA VAL A 110 -16.63 15.65 -23.74
C VAL A 110 -16.70 15.82 -22.23
N TYR A 111 -17.79 16.42 -21.78
CA TYR A 111 -18.07 16.65 -20.36
C TYR A 111 -19.32 15.88 -19.94
N GLY A 112 -19.28 15.24 -18.78
CA GLY A 112 -20.39 14.47 -18.27
C GLY A 112 -20.26 14.12 -16.80
N THR A 113 -21.16 13.25 -16.36
CA THR A 113 -21.21 12.75 -14.99
C THR A 113 -21.02 11.23 -15.01
N ARG A 114 -20.10 10.71 -14.20
CA ARG A 114 -19.96 9.27 -13.93
C ARG A 114 -20.11 9.05 -12.42
N GLY A 115 -21.14 8.33 -12.01
CA GLY A 115 -21.57 8.27 -10.60
C GLY A 115 -21.87 9.69 -10.08
N ASP A 116 -21.25 10.07 -8.96
CA ASP A 116 -21.38 11.42 -8.37
C ASP A 116 -20.34 12.43 -8.88
N ARG A 117 -19.48 12.05 -9.84
CA ARG A 117 -18.36 12.88 -10.30
C ARG A 117 -18.66 13.53 -11.64
N GLU A 118 -18.80 14.85 -11.63
CA GLU A 118 -18.82 15.67 -12.84
C GLU A 118 -17.41 16.03 -13.30
N GLY A 119 -17.16 15.91 -14.61
CA GLY A 119 -15.85 16.22 -15.21
C GLY A 119 -15.74 15.82 -16.68
N HIS A 120 -14.53 15.97 -17.21
CA HIS A 120 -14.19 15.61 -18.58
C HIS A 120 -13.97 14.10 -18.74
N SER A 121 -14.33 13.57 -19.91
CA SER A 121 -13.89 12.25 -20.40
C SER A 121 -12.93 12.37 -21.58
N PHE A 122 -12.96 13.51 -22.28
CA PHE A 122 -12.04 13.90 -23.35
C PHE A 122 -11.90 15.42 -23.31
N VAL A 123 -10.74 15.95 -23.72
CA VAL A 123 -10.37 17.36 -23.56
C VAL A 123 -9.67 17.86 -24.82
N VAL A 124 -10.10 19.03 -25.29
CA VAL A 124 -9.31 19.91 -26.17
C VAL A 124 -8.82 21.07 -25.32
N ALA A 125 -7.52 21.13 -25.08
CA ALA A 125 -6.83 22.23 -24.42
C ALA A 125 -6.12 23.11 -25.47
N ASP A 126 -5.52 24.21 -25.03
CA ASP A 126 -4.88 25.19 -25.92
C ASP A 126 -3.66 24.63 -26.66
N GLU A 127 -2.88 23.76 -26.02
CA GLU A 127 -1.62 23.22 -26.58
C GLU A 127 -1.70 21.73 -26.91
N TRP A 128 -2.73 21.03 -26.45
CA TRP A 128 -2.90 19.59 -26.64
C TRP A 128 -4.38 19.18 -26.64
N ALA A 129 -4.67 17.99 -27.14
CA ALA A 129 -6.00 17.38 -27.03
C ALA A 129 -5.91 15.87 -26.84
N LEU A 130 -6.73 15.31 -25.94
CA LEU A 130 -6.98 13.88 -25.82
C LEU A 130 -8.42 13.64 -26.25
N VAL A 131 -8.60 12.96 -27.39
CA VAL A 131 -9.87 12.91 -28.11
C VAL A 131 -10.21 11.51 -28.58
N ARG A 132 -11.50 11.31 -28.88
CA ARG A 132 -11.97 10.13 -29.60
C ARG A 132 -11.60 10.25 -31.08
N THR A 133 -11.26 9.12 -31.69
CA THR A 133 -11.21 9.03 -33.16
C THR A 133 -12.63 8.95 -33.75
N PRO A 134 -12.85 9.49 -34.95
CA PRO A 134 -14.16 9.53 -35.57
C PRO A 134 -14.55 8.17 -36.18
N GLY A 135 -15.73 7.67 -35.79
CA GLY A 135 -16.33 6.48 -36.38
C GLY A 135 -17.07 6.80 -37.67
N VAL A 136 -16.41 6.65 -38.83
CA VAL A 136 -17.03 6.85 -40.15
C VAL A 136 -17.51 5.51 -40.70
N ASP A 137 -18.81 5.34 -40.87
CA ASP A 137 -19.36 4.14 -41.49
C ASP A 137 -19.14 4.19 -42.99
N VAL A 138 -18.69 3.06 -43.57
CA VAL A 138 -18.46 2.94 -45.02
C VAL A 138 -19.34 1.82 -45.55
N SER A 139 -20.11 2.10 -46.58
CA SER A 139 -20.92 1.12 -47.29
C SER A 139 -20.61 1.18 -48.79
N TRP A 140 -20.70 0.03 -49.47
CA TRP A 140 -20.34 -0.05 -50.89
C TRP A 140 -21.25 -1.00 -51.66
N THR A 141 -21.21 -0.87 -52.97
CA THR A 141 -21.90 -1.75 -53.92
C THR A 141 -20.87 -2.42 -54.84
N GLY A 142 -20.98 -3.75 -54.99
CA GLY A 142 -20.06 -4.56 -55.80
C GLY A 142 -19.48 -5.75 -55.02
N THR A 143 -18.33 -6.25 -55.47
CA THR A 143 -17.52 -7.22 -54.71
C THR A 143 -17.13 -6.60 -53.38
N GLN A 144 -17.14 -7.37 -52.30
CA GLN A 144 -16.83 -6.90 -50.95
C GLN A 144 -15.31 -6.77 -50.79
N PRO A 145 -14.72 -5.55 -50.87
CA PRO A 145 -13.30 -5.37 -50.57
C PRO A 145 -13.10 -5.39 -49.05
N ASP A 146 -11.86 -5.61 -48.62
CA ASP A 146 -11.48 -5.35 -47.24
C ASP A 146 -11.51 -3.83 -46.96
N LEU A 147 -11.76 -3.44 -45.71
CA LEU A 147 -11.69 -2.05 -45.26
C LEU A 147 -10.55 -1.92 -44.25
N VAL A 148 -9.55 -1.11 -44.59
CA VAL A 148 -8.44 -0.77 -43.70
C VAL A 148 -8.68 0.65 -43.18
N ARG A 149 -8.55 0.84 -41.87
CA ARG A 149 -8.74 2.14 -41.21
C ARG A 149 -7.44 2.57 -40.56
N GLU A 150 -7.08 3.83 -40.74
CA GLU A 150 -5.92 4.45 -40.13
C GLU A 150 -6.33 5.82 -39.58
N ASN A 151 -5.81 6.16 -38.40
CA ASN A 151 -5.95 7.49 -37.84
C ASN A 151 -4.55 8.09 -37.70
N THR A 152 -4.39 9.35 -38.11
CA THR A 152 -3.14 10.09 -38.05
C THR A 152 -3.37 11.44 -37.41
N VAL A 153 -2.30 12.06 -36.89
CA VAL A 153 -2.34 13.44 -36.37
C VAL A 153 -1.49 14.34 -37.26
N GLU A 154 -2.04 15.45 -37.71
CA GLU A 154 -1.27 16.47 -38.41
C GLU A 154 -0.45 17.30 -37.41
N GLY A 155 0.87 17.11 -37.42
CA GLY A 155 1.79 17.81 -36.52
C GLY A 155 2.32 16.90 -35.41
N ALA A 156 2.48 17.46 -34.21
CA ALA A 156 2.88 16.66 -33.05
C ALA A 156 1.65 15.92 -32.51
N GLY A 157 1.75 14.60 -32.38
CA GLY A 157 0.70 13.77 -31.81
C GLY A 157 0.78 12.33 -32.30
N ILE A 158 -0.17 11.54 -31.84
CA ILE A 158 -0.25 10.10 -32.06
C ILE A 158 -1.72 9.68 -32.00
N ALA A 159 -2.09 8.71 -32.83
CA ALA A 159 -3.44 8.18 -32.87
C ALA A 159 -3.41 6.65 -32.90
N SER A 160 -4.42 6.06 -32.29
CA SER A 160 -4.75 4.65 -32.37
C SER A 160 -6.15 4.50 -32.97
N THR A 161 -6.79 3.36 -32.78
CA THR A 161 -8.09 3.02 -33.39
C THR A 161 -9.24 3.83 -32.78
N HIS A 162 -9.24 4.03 -31.46
CA HIS A 162 -10.37 4.58 -30.69
C HIS A 162 -10.06 5.94 -30.04
N MET A 163 -8.78 6.28 -29.89
CA MET A 163 -8.30 7.50 -29.25
C MET A 163 -7.12 8.13 -30.00
N ALA A 164 -6.93 9.44 -29.80
CA ALA A 164 -5.76 10.16 -30.28
C ALA A 164 -5.32 11.22 -29.26
N TYR A 165 -4.01 11.44 -29.19
CA TYR A 165 -3.40 12.54 -28.48
C TYR A 165 -2.75 13.51 -29.48
N LEU A 166 -3.20 14.75 -29.49
CA LEU A 166 -2.66 15.83 -30.31
C LEU A 166 -1.81 16.70 -29.39
N GLY A 167 -0.52 16.86 -29.68
CA GLY A 167 0.43 17.56 -28.82
C GLY A 167 1.78 16.85 -28.75
N PRO A 168 2.82 17.47 -28.16
CA PRO A 168 4.10 16.83 -27.92
C PRO A 168 4.00 15.75 -26.82
N TYR A 169 4.67 14.62 -27.05
CA TYR A 169 4.67 13.46 -26.16
C TYR A 169 5.98 12.68 -26.26
N ILE A 170 6.20 11.79 -25.30
CA ILE A 170 7.19 10.72 -25.37
C ILE A 170 6.43 9.39 -25.32
N GLU A 171 6.73 8.50 -26.26
CA GLU A 171 6.18 7.13 -26.31
C GLU A 171 7.17 6.14 -25.70
N HIS A 172 6.62 5.26 -24.86
CA HIS A 172 7.32 4.18 -24.21
C HIS A 172 6.63 2.86 -24.56
N THR A 173 7.42 1.83 -24.78
CA THR A 173 6.90 0.52 -25.21
C THR A 173 7.26 -0.57 -24.22
N GLY A 174 6.29 -1.46 -23.99
CA GLY A 174 6.43 -2.71 -23.24
C GLY A 174 5.84 -3.86 -24.05
N ALA A 175 6.13 -5.10 -23.67
CA ALA A 175 5.55 -6.26 -24.34
C ALA A 175 5.50 -7.49 -23.42
N ALA A 176 4.31 -8.07 -23.29
CA ALA A 176 4.10 -9.30 -22.53
C ALA A 176 2.94 -10.11 -23.11
N ALA A 177 2.93 -11.43 -22.87
CA ALA A 177 1.88 -12.34 -23.34
C ALA A 177 1.52 -12.26 -24.85
N GLY A 178 2.45 -11.78 -25.70
CA GLY A 178 2.22 -11.59 -27.14
C GLY A 178 1.52 -10.28 -27.53
N GLN A 179 1.35 -9.36 -26.57
CA GLN A 179 0.73 -8.04 -26.73
C GLN A 179 1.77 -6.94 -26.54
N GLU A 180 1.72 -5.90 -27.39
CA GLU A 180 2.55 -4.68 -27.29
C GLU A 180 1.79 -3.60 -26.50
N PHE A 181 2.48 -2.95 -25.57
CA PHE A 181 1.96 -1.80 -24.82
C PHE A 181 2.62 -0.53 -25.35
N ARG A 182 1.81 0.46 -25.72
CA ARG A 182 2.28 1.78 -26.19
C ARG A 182 1.79 2.85 -25.22
N LEU A 183 2.64 3.18 -24.25
CA LEU A 183 2.38 4.21 -23.25
C LEU A 183 2.83 5.57 -23.77
N VAL A 184 1.85 6.43 -24.06
CA VAL A 184 2.03 7.81 -24.45
C VAL A 184 2.03 8.69 -23.20
N VAL A 185 3.14 9.38 -22.97
CA VAL A 185 3.29 10.37 -21.90
C VAL A 185 3.35 11.76 -22.53
N PRO A 186 2.24 12.52 -22.51
CA PRO A 186 2.21 13.92 -22.89
C PRO A 186 3.26 14.77 -22.17
N ASP A 187 3.85 15.76 -22.83
CA ASP A 187 4.72 16.75 -22.16
C ASP A 187 3.95 17.56 -21.08
N ALA A 188 2.62 17.63 -21.21
CA ALA A 188 1.73 18.29 -20.27
C ALA A 188 1.36 17.42 -19.04
N ALA A 189 1.68 16.12 -19.06
CA ALA A 189 1.39 15.22 -17.95
C ALA A 189 2.50 15.27 -16.89
N ASP A 190 2.11 15.18 -15.62
CA ASP A 190 3.02 15.01 -14.48
C ASP A 190 2.73 13.65 -13.83
N LEU A 191 3.45 12.62 -14.27
CA LEU A 191 3.22 11.24 -13.83
C LEU A 191 3.59 11.06 -12.34
N GLU A 192 2.61 10.70 -11.52
CA GLU A 192 2.79 10.38 -10.10
C GLU A 192 3.43 9.00 -9.90
N ALA A 193 3.04 8.01 -10.72
CA ALA A 193 3.65 6.68 -10.71
C ALA A 193 4.91 6.62 -11.58
N ASP A 194 5.90 5.84 -11.16
CA ASP A 194 7.11 5.61 -11.95
C ASP A 194 6.77 4.90 -13.27
N LEU A 195 7.27 5.44 -14.38
CA LEU A 195 6.92 5.00 -15.73
C LEU A 195 7.23 3.52 -15.99
N GLU A 196 8.40 3.07 -15.55
CA GLU A 196 8.83 1.68 -15.73
C GLU A 196 7.90 0.74 -14.94
N ASP A 197 7.44 1.16 -13.76
CA ASP A 197 6.54 0.37 -12.92
C ASP A 197 5.12 0.30 -13.52
N ILE A 198 4.65 1.35 -14.23
CA ILE A 198 3.38 1.30 -14.97
C ILE A 198 3.43 0.20 -16.05
N LEU A 199 4.51 0.16 -16.85
CA LEU A 199 4.67 -0.88 -17.87
C LEU A 199 4.76 -2.27 -17.24
N VAL A 200 5.52 -2.42 -16.14
CA VAL A 200 5.59 -3.69 -15.41
C VAL A 200 4.23 -4.13 -14.87
N ALA A 201 3.40 -3.21 -14.35
CA ALA A 201 2.06 -3.54 -13.87
C ALA A 201 1.14 -4.02 -15.01
N LEU A 202 1.17 -3.36 -16.18
CA LEU A 202 0.41 -3.76 -17.37
C LEU A 202 0.89 -5.11 -17.92
N GLU A 203 2.20 -5.31 -18.01
CA GLU A 203 2.80 -6.58 -18.44
C GLU A 203 2.44 -7.73 -17.49
N THR A 204 2.51 -7.49 -16.17
CA THR A 204 2.11 -8.46 -15.14
C THR A 204 0.64 -8.82 -15.27
N ALA A 205 -0.23 -7.83 -15.48
CA ALA A 205 -1.65 -8.07 -15.69
C ALA A 205 -1.91 -8.90 -16.96
N ALA A 206 -1.17 -8.66 -18.03
CA ALA A 206 -1.27 -9.40 -19.29
C ALA A 206 -0.83 -10.86 -19.17
N GLU A 207 0.25 -11.11 -18.44
CA GLU A 207 0.74 -12.47 -18.18
C GLU A 207 -0.19 -13.25 -17.26
N ARG A 208 -0.79 -12.58 -16.28
CA ARG A 208 -1.73 -13.19 -15.34
C ARG A 208 -3.05 -13.56 -16.02
N LEU A 209 -3.64 -12.64 -16.80
CA LEU A 209 -5.03 -12.75 -17.24
C LEU A 209 -5.17 -13.71 -18.44
N ALA A 210 -5.60 -14.94 -18.14
CA ALA A 210 -5.79 -16.00 -19.12
C ALA A 210 -7.21 -15.99 -19.75
N ILE A 211 -7.67 -14.82 -20.19
CA ILE A 211 -9.03 -14.60 -20.70
C ILE A 211 -9.01 -14.40 -22.23
N GLY A 212 -9.17 -15.49 -22.98
CA GLY A 212 -9.14 -15.45 -24.44
C GLY A 212 -7.82 -14.89 -25.00
N GLU A 213 -7.75 -14.75 -26.32
CA GLU A 213 -6.56 -14.18 -26.98
C GLU A 213 -6.54 -12.65 -26.80
N PRO A 214 -5.44 -12.05 -26.32
CA PRO A 214 -5.29 -10.59 -26.26
C PRO A 214 -5.29 -9.96 -27.64
N THR A 215 -5.52 -8.65 -27.71
CA THR A 215 -5.20 -7.87 -28.91
C THR A 215 -3.69 -7.80 -29.06
N ASP A 216 -3.22 -7.57 -30.29
CA ASP A 216 -1.79 -7.44 -30.57
C ASP A 216 -1.20 -6.17 -29.91
N GLU A 217 -2.01 -5.14 -29.65
CA GLU A 217 -1.58 -3.85 -29.12
C GLU A 217 -2.59 -3.29 -28.09
N VAL A 218 -2.08 -2.61 -27.06
CA VAL A 218 -2.84 -1.72 -26.17
C VAL A 218 -2.20 -0.33 -26.20
N PHE A 219 -2.97 0.64 -26.68
CA PHE A 219 -2.59 2.04 -26.67
C PHE A 219 -3.06 2.71 -25.38
N VAL A 220 -2.13 3.32 -24.66
CA VAL A 220 -2.36 3.92 -23.34
C VAL A 220 -1.90 5.38 -23.34
N VAL A 221 -2.74 6.30 -22.85
CA VAL A 221 -2.35 7.71 -22.66
C VAL A 221 -2.38 8.09 -21.17
N ALA A 222 -1.29 8.67 -20.66
CA ALA A 222 -1.29 9.36 -19.37
C ALA A 222 -2.01 10.71 -19.51
N ALA A 223 -3.26 10.79 -19.07
CA ALA A 223 -4.11 11.96 -19.25
C ALA A 223 -3.69 13.12 -18.33
N PRO A 224 -3.31 14.29 -18.86
CA PRO A 224 -2.89 15.43 -18.05
C PRO A 224 -4.01 15.95 -17.14
N THR A 225 -3.72 16.22 -15.86
CA THR A 225 -4.73 16.66 -14.89
C THR A 225 -4.59 18.10 -14.37
N ALA A 226 -3.46 18.76 -14.56
CA ALA A 226 -3.15 20.04 -13.92
C ALA A 226 -4.22 21.13 -14.10
N GLU A 227 -4.91 21.15 -15.25
CA GLU A 227 -5.88 22.20 -15.60
C GLU A 227 -7.32 21.69 -15.76
N HIS A 228 -7.53 20.37 -15.67
CA HIS A 228 -8.81 19.75 -16.02
C HIS A 228 -9.29 18.78 -14.94
N ARG A 229 -10.56 18.91 -14.58
CA ARG A 229 -11.24 17.95 -13.71
C ARG A 229 -11.80 16.81 -14.55
N TRP A 230 -11.26 15.62 -14.39
CA TRP A 230 -11.73 14.40 -15.04
C TRP A 230 -12.85 13.73 -14.24
N ALA A 231 -13.87 13.22 -14.92
CA ALA A 231 -14.98 12.49 -14.29
C ALA A 231 -14.51 11.10 -13.79
N PRO A 232 -13.98 10.21 -14.66
CA PRO A 232 -13.37 8.97 -14.21
C PRO A 232 -11.86 9.11 -13.94
N ALA A 233 -11.28 8.08 -13.32
CA ALA A 233 -9.84 7.97 -13.09
C ALA A 233 -9.08 7.42 -14.29
N GLY A 234 -9.78 6.64 -15.12
CA GLY A 234 -9.34 6.20 -16.43
C GLY A 234 -10.55 5.94 -17.32
N LEU A 235 -10.28 5.58 -18.56
CA LEU A 235 -11.31 5.15 -19.49
C LEU A 235 -10.73 4.25 -20.56
N GLN A 236 -11.25 3.05 -20.67
CA GLN A 236 -11.07 2.16 -21.82
C GLN A 236 -12.14 2.41 -22.90
N ARG A 237 -11.77 2.27 -24.18
CA ARG A 237 -12.69 2.39 -25.33
C ARG A 237 -12.37 1.41 -26.45
N GLY A 238 -13.40 0.69 -26.89
CA GLY A 238 -13.37 -0.19 -28.08
C GLY A 238 -13.06 -1.65 -27.75
N ASP A 239 -13.28 -2.56 -28.70
CA ASP A 239 -12.98 -3.98 -28.47
C ASP A 239 -11.47 -4.19 -28.33
N GLY A 240 -11.02 -4.78 -27.22
CA GLY A 240 -9.60 -4.93 -26.89
C GLY A 240 -8.82 -3.62 -26.76
N GLY A 241 -9.55 -2.52 -26.61
CA GLY A 241 -9.20 -1.22 -27.18
C GLY A 241 -8.23 -0.34 -26.41
N ASP A 242 -8.28 0.94 -26.76
CA ASP A 242 -7.39 1.98 -26.26
C ASP A 242 -7.84 2.43 -24.87
N MET A 243 -6.93 2.95 -24.06
CA MET A 243 -7.25 3.48 -22.75
C MET A 243 -6.48 4.76 -22.43
N TRP A 244 -7.02 5.54 -21.50
CA TRP A 244 -6.25 6.58 -20.82
C TRP A 244 -6.45 6.46 -19.32
N VAL A 245 -5.44 6.88 -18.56
CA VAL A 245 -5.45 6.94 -17.09
C VAL A 245 -4.90 8.28 -16.66
N ARG A 246 -5.47 8.91 -15.64
CA ARG A 246 -4.97 10.21 -15.15
C ARG A 246 -3.51 10.08 -14.70
N ASP A 247 -2.71 11.10 -15.01
CA ASP A 247 -1.29 11.16 -14.63
C ASP A 247 -1.04 11.09 -13.12
N VAL A 248 -2.02 11.49 -12.30
CA VAL A 248 -1.98 11.42 -10.83
C VAL A 248 -2.31 10.06 -10.21
N GLU A 249 -2.71 9.05 -11.02
CA GLU A 249 -3.04 7.73 -10.48
C GLU A 249 -1.78 6.98 -10.03
N ARG A 250 -1.86 6.41 -8.83
CA ARG A 250 -0.77 5.68 -8.18
C ARG A 250 -0.88 4.18 -8.43
N LEU A 251 0.27 3.53 -8.45
CA LEU A 251 0.40 2.08 -8.30
C LEU A 251 0.46 1.68 -6.82
N GLY A 252 0.42 0.38 -6.52
CA GLY A 252 0.53 -0.13 -5.15
C GLY A 252 -0.68 0.22 -4.27
N THR A 253 -1.87 0.28 -4.88
CA THR A 253 -3.14 0.50 -4.17
C THR A 253 -4.07 -0.70 -4.37
N ASN A 254 -5.10 -0.82 -3.54
CA ASN A 254 -6.15 -1.85 -3.71
C ASN A 254 -7.24 -1.45 -4.73
N ARG A 255 -7.01 -0.37 -5.48
CA ARG A 255 -7.86 0.16 -6.55
C ARG A 255 -6.95 0.68 -7.67
N ASP A 256 -6.12 -0.20 -8.23
CA ASP A 256 -5.14 0.16 -9.25
C ASP A 256 -5.85 0.51 -10.57
N THR A 257 -5.96 1.80 -10.88
CA THR A 257 -6.64 2.31 -12.07
C THR A 257 -5.97 1.83 -13.36
N TRP A 258 -4.65 1.67 -13.40
CA TRP A 258 -3.95 1.20 -14.60
C TRP A 258 -4.32 -0.24 -14.93
N VAL A 259 -4.32 -1.10 -13.92
CA VAL A 259 -4.77 -2.49 -14.06
C VAL A 259 -6.27 -2.57 -14.34
N HIS A 260 -7.09 -1.73 -13.71
CA HIS A 260 -8.54 -1.69 -13.92
C HIS A 260 -8.88 -1.42 -15.40
N GLU A 261 -8.33 -0.35 -15.99
CA GLU A 261 -8.59 -0.03 -17.39
C GLU A 261 -8.01 -1.09 -18.34
N TYR A 262 -6.89 -1.72 -17.98
CA TYR A 262 -6.36 -2.85 -18.75
C TYR A 262 -7.34 -4.04 -18.75
N VAL A 263 -7.97 -4.36 -17.62
CA VAL A 263 -8.94 -5.46 -17.54
C VAL A 263 -10.13 -5.24 -18.48
N HIS A 264 -10.58 -4.00 -18.67
CA HIS A 264 -11.61 -3.70 -19.67
C HIS A 264 -11.20 -4.08 -21.10
N THR A 265 -9.91 -4.03 -21.45
CA THR A 265 -9.43 -4.53 -22.77
C THR A 265 -9.61 -6.05 -22.93
N ARG A 266 -9.81 -6.77 -21.82
CA ARG A 266 -10.01 -8.22 -21.81
C ARG A 266 -11.50 -8.61 -21.78
N GLN A 267 -12.42 -7.65 -21.73
CA GLN A 267 -13.88 -7.87 -21.67
C GLN A 267 -14.54 -7.60 -23.03
N ARG A 268 -14.70 -8.65 -23.84
CA ARG A 268 -15.25 -8.58 -25.20
C ARG A 268 -16.72 -8.97 -25.31
N TYR A 269 -17.31 -9.51 -24.25
CA TYR A 269 -18.74 -9.84 -24.20
C TYR A 269 -19.61 -8.60 -24.07
N GLU A 270 -20.87 -8.68 -24.53
CA GLU A 270 -21.87 -7.63 -24.35
C GLU A 270 -22.79 -7.98 -23.17
N PRO A 271 -22.73 -7.28 -22.03
CA PRO A 271 -23.58 -7.62 -20.90
C PRO A 271 -25.04 -7.20 -21.13
N THR A 272 -25.97 -8.05 -20.70
CA THR A 272 -27.36 -7.62 -20.44
C THR A 272 -27.44 -6.78 -19.16
N ASP A 273 -28.59 -6.13 -18.91
CA ASP A 273 -28.86 -5.42 -17.65
C ASP A 273 -28.50 -6.25 -16.41
N ALA A 274 -28.89 -7.53 -16.39
CA ALA A 274 -28.66 -8.44 -15.26
C ALA A 274 -27.19 -8.82 -15.03
N THR A 275 -26.31 -8.53 -15.98
CA THR A 275 -24.87 -8.82 -15.90
C THR A 275 -24.03 -7.57 -16.10
N ARG A 276 -24.64 -6.38 -16.12
CA ARG A 276 -23.93 -5.11 -16.33
C ARG A 276 -22.84 -4.89 -15.28
N TRP A 277 -23.11 -5.31 -14.05
CA TRP A 277 -22.16 -5.28 -12.93
C TRP A 277 -20.86 -6.04 -13.20
N THR A 278 -20.88 -7.04 -14.12
CA THR A 278 -19.68 -7.86 -14.39
C THR A 278 -18.54 -7.06 -14.99
N ILE A 279 -18.83 -5.94 -15.68
CA ILE A 279 -17.82 -5.09 -16.30
C ILE A 279 -16.94 -4.46 -15.23
N GLU A 280 -17.54 -3.71 -14.33
CA GLU A 280 -16.83 -2.96 -13.28
C GLU A 280 -16.37 -3.88 -12.15
N GLY A 281 -17.22 -4.81 -11.71
CA GLY A 281 -16.87 -5.74 -10.63
C GLY A 281 -15.68 -6.62 -10.96
N MET A 282 -15.52 -7.06 -12.22
CA MET A 282 -14.37 -7.85 -12.63
C MET A 282 -13.10 -6.99 -12.73
N ALA A 283 -13.20 -5.78 -13.30
CA ALA A 283 -12.09 -4.85 -13.39
C ALA A 283 -11.57 -4.48 -12.00
N ASP A 284 -12.46 -4.18 -11.06
CA ASP A 284 -12.11 -3.87 -9.66
C ASP A 284 -11.55 -5.05 -8.88
N TYR A 285 -12.05 -6.26 -9.13
CA TYR A 285 -11.50 -7.47 -8.52
C TYR A 285 -10.04 -7.67 -8.93
N TYR A 286 -9.75 -7.65 -10.23
CA TYR A 286 -8.39 -7.87 -10.73
C TYR A 286 -7.45 -6.68 -10.45
N ALA A 287 -7.96 -5.45 -10.41
CA ALA A 287 -7.23 -4.26 -9.99
C ALA A 287 -6.79 -4.30 -8.52
N ALA A 288 -7.39 -5.15 -7.70
CA ALA A 288 -6.93 -5.42 -6.33
C ALA A 288 -6.11 -6.70 -6.22
N LEU A 289 -6.50 -7.76 -6.95
CA LEU A 289 -5.85 -9.06 -6.87
C LEU A 289 -4.45 -9.08 -7.51
N ILE A 290 -4.28 -8.46 -8.69
CA ILE A 290 -3.01 -8.50 -9.42
C ILE A 290 -1.89 -7.79 -8.63
N PRO A 291 -2.09 -6.55 -8.11
CA PRO A 291 -1.08 -5.94 -7.24
C PRO A 291 -0.80 -6.74 -5.97
N TYR A 292 -1.79 -7.46 -5.43
CA TYR A 292 -1.57 -8.34 -4.28
C TYR A 292 -0.70 -9.57 -4.64
N GLU A 293 -1.01 -10.25 -5.74
CA GLU A 293 -0.23 -11.39 -6.24
C GLU A 293 1.20 -10.97 -6.65
N ALA A 294 1.38 -9.75 -7.15
CA ALA A 294 2.67 -9.15 -7.44
C ALA A 294 3.47 -8.77 -6.17
N GLY A 295 2.80 -8.67 -5.02
CA GLY A 295 3.40 -8.28 -3.74
C GLY A 295 3.51 -6.76 -3.52
N ASP A 296 2.82 -5.96 -4.34
CA ASP A 296 2.78 -4.49 -4.27
C ASP A 296 1.83 -4.00 -3.16
N ILE A 297 0.82 -4.80 -2.82
CA ILE A 297 -0.07 -4.56 -1.68
C ILE A 297 -0.14 -5.79 -0.76
N THR A 298 -0.48 -5.55 0.51
CA THR A 298 -0.68 -6.59 1.52
C THR A 298 -2.04 -7.28 1.38
N TYR A 299 -2.18 -8.49 1.95
CA TYR A 299 -3.49 -9.16 2.03
C TYR A 299 -4.54 -8.30 2.75
N ARG A 300 -4.12 -7.51 3.75
CA ARG A 300 -5.00 -6.58 4.46
C ARG A 300 -5.59 -5.53 3.51
N GLN A 301 -4.76 -4.92 2.66
CA GLN A 301 -5.23 -3.93 1.67
C GLN A 301 -6.17 -4.58 0.64
N PHE A 302 -5.84 -5.77 0.15
CA PHE A 302 -6.72 -6.56 -0.71
C PHE A 302 -8.06 -6.88 -0.02
N ARG A 303 -8.00 -7.35 1.23
CA ARG A 303 -9.18 -7.63 2.07
C ARG A 303 -10.03 -6.39 2.30
N THR A 304 -9.44 -5.21 2.53
CA THR A 304 -10.18 -3.95 2.67
C THR A 304 -11.04 -3.67 1.43
N LYS A 305 -10.53 -3.93 0.22
CA LYS A 305 -11.34 -3.80 -1.00
C LYS A 305 -12.56 -4.74 -0.99
N LEU A 306 -12.42 -5.96 -0.47
CA LEU A 306 -13.53 -6.90 -0.34
C LEU A 306 -14.51 -6.48 0.76
N GLU A 307 -14.01 -5.88 1.84
CA GLU A 307 -14.82 -5.36 2.95
C GLU A 307 -15.68 -4.16 2.53
N ASP A 308 -15.20 -3.31 1.60
CA ASP A 308 -16.02 -2.25 0.98
C ASP A 308 -17.30 -2.85 0.37
N GLY A 309 -17.17 -3.97 -0.35
CA GLY A 309 -18.31 -4.69 -0.93
C GLY A 309 -19.27 -5.29 0.12
N ALA A 310 -18.81 -5.55 1.34
CA ALA A 310 -19.64 -6.05 2.43
C ALA A 310 -20.26 -4.94 3.30
N GLY A 311 -20.07 -3.67 2.93
CA GLY A 311 -20.62 -2.50 3.61
C GLY A 311 -22.15 -2.53 3.73
N SER A 312 -22.66 -2.00 4.85
CA SER A 312 -24.10 -1.96 5.14
C SER A 312 -24.91 -1.06 4.19
N GLU A 313 -24.24 -0.14 3.50
CA GLU A 313 -24.81 0.65 2.40
C GLU A 313 -25.30 -0.22 1.23
N TYR A 314 -24.85 -1.47 1.14
CA TYR A 314 -25.22 -2.43 0.10
C TYR A 314 -26.15 -3.55 0.59
N ASP A 315 -26.81 -3.39 1.74
CA ASP A 315 -27.70 -4.40 2.34
C ASP A 315 -28.94 -4.72 1.47
N ASP A 316 -29.36 -3.80 0.61
CA ASP A 316 -30.52 -3.95 -0.28
C ASP A 316 -30.13 -4.26 -1.74
N VAL A 317 -28.83 -4.38 -2.04
CA VAL A 317 -28.32 -4.56 -3.41
C VAL A 317 -28.57 -5.97 -3.94
N ARG A 318 -28.98 -6.06 -5.21
CA ARG A 318 -28.99 -7.27 -6.02
C ARG A 318 -28.26 -6.99 -7.33
N LEU A 319 -27.09 -7.59 -7.54
CA LEU A 319 -26.25 -7.28 -8.70
C LEU A 319 -26.97 -7.52 -10.04
N ALA A 320 -27.85 -8.52 -10.11
CA ALA A 320 -28.66 -8.83 -11.29
C ALA A 320 -29.83 -7.86 -11.56
N GLU A 321 -30.06 -6.88 -10.67
CA GLU A 321 -31.10 -5.85 -10.80
C GLU A 321 -30.44 -4.45 -10.71
N PRO A 322 -30.05 -3.84 -11.85
CA PRO A 322 -29.39 -2.53 -11.89
C PRO A 322 -30.05 -1.42 -11.08
N GLU A 323 -31.38 -1.38 -11.07
CA GLU A 323 -32.17 -0.41 -10.30
C GLU A 323 -31.87 -0.44 -8.79
N SER A 324 -31.30 -1.55 -8.27
CA SER A 324 -30.93 -1.66 -6.85
C SER A 324 -29.58 -1.01 -6.52
N TRP A 325 -28.78 -0.62 -7.52
CA TRP A 325 -27.43 -0.08 -7.33
C TRP A 325 -27.06 1.09 -8.23
N ASP A 326 -27.95 1.52 -9.15
CA ASP A 326 -27.73 2.63 -10.10
C ASP A 326 -27.21 3.94 -9.44
N ASP A 327 -27.60 4.20 -8.19
CA ASP A 327 -27.20 5.39 -7.42
C ASP A 327 -26.05 5.10 -6.41
N SER A 328 -25.26 4.05 -6.65
CA SER A 328 -24.21 3.59 -5.75
C SER A 328 -23.00 3.04 -6.51
N SER A 329 -21.97 2.57 -5.79
CA SER A 329 -20.81 1.88 -6.37
C SER A 329 -20.86 0.36 -6.15
N ALA A 330 -22.04 -0.22 -5.95
CA ALA A 330 -22.14 -1.63 -5.61
C ALA A 330 -21.74 -2.57 -6.77
N ASP A 331 -21.92 -2.16 -8.01
CA ASP A 331 -21.39 -2.87 -9.19
C ASP A 331 -19.86 -3.00 -9.18
N TYR A 332 -19.17 -2.00 -8.63
CA TYR A 332 -17.73 -2.03 -8.36
C TYR A 332 -17.41 -2.88 -7.12
N ASP A 333 -17.94 -2.49 -5.95
CA ASP A 333 -17.49 -3.02 -4.66
C ASP A 333 -18.12 -4.38 -4.32
N ARG A 334 -19.45 -4.51 -4.40
CA ARG A 334 -20.14 -5.81 -4.22
C ARG A 334 -19.84 -6.74 -5.39
N GLY A 335 -19.70 -6.23 -6.61
CA GLY A 335 -19.28 -6.99 -7.77
C GLY A 335 -17.91 -7.64 -7.60
N ALA A 336 -16.90 -6.87 -7.15
CA ALA A 336 -15.57 -7.40 -6.87
C ALA A 336 -15.58 -8.46 -5.76
N LEU A 337 -16.37 -8.27 -4.69
CA LEU A 337 -16.54 -9.27 -3.64
C LEU A 337 -17.13 -10.59 -4.16
N VAL A 338 -18.13 -10.52 -5.04
CA VAL A 338 -18.73 -11.72 -5.63
C VAL A 338 -17.72 -12.45 -6.51
N PHE A 339 -16.97 -11.74 -7.36
CA PHE A 339 -15.92 -12.36 -8.16
C PHE A 339 -14.82 -13.00 -7.32
N ALA A 340 -14.36 -12.32 -6.26
CA ALA A 340 -13.37 -12.87 -5.32
C ALA A 340 -13.84 -14.17 -4.65
N HIS A 341 -15.10 -14.20 -4.19
CA HIS A 341 -15.68 -15.42 -3.60
C HIS A 341 -15.75 -16.56 -4.62
N LEU A 342 -16.23 -16.27 -5.84
CA LEU A 342 -16.38 -17.29 -6.88
C LEU A 342 -15.03 -17.83 -7.37
N ASP A 343 -14.03 -16.98 -7.62
CA ASP A 343 -12.69 -17.43 -8.05
C ASP A 343 -12.03 -18.29 -6.97
N ARG A 344 -12.14 -17.91 -5.68
CA ARG A 344 -11.65 -18.73 -4.58
C ARG A 344 -12.32 -20.10 -4.54
N ARG A 345 -13.65 -20.17 -4.66
CA ARG A 345 -14.40 -21.44 -4.70
C ARG A 345 -14.00 -22.29 -5.90
N LEU A 346 -13.88 -21.69 -7.08
CA LEU A 346 -13.47 -22.37 -8.31
C LEU A 346 -12.08 -23.00 -8.17
N ARG A 347 -11.15 -22.30 -7.54
CA ARG A 347 -9.78 -22.79 -7.32
C ARG A 347 -9.72 -23.86 -6.23
N ALA A 348 -10.33 -23.60 -5.08
CA ALA A 348 -10.26 -24.48 -3.92
C ALA A 348 -11.05 -25.80 -4.11
N ASP A 349 -12.20 -25.74 -4.79
CA ASP A 349 -13.16 -26.84 -4.82
C ASP A 349 -13.32 -27.50 -6.20
N ALA A 350 -12.82 -26.87 -7.28
CA ALA A 350 -13.01 -27.34 -8.66
C ALA A 350 -11.76 -27.32 -9.55
N ASP A 351 -10.58 -27.01 -9.00
CA ASP A 351 -9.29 -26.96 -9.72
C ASP A 351 -9.35 -26.12 -11.03
N THR A 352 -10.12 -25.02 -11.03
CA THR A 352 -10.30 -24.10 -12.17
C THR A 352 -10.27 -22.65 -11.68
N THR A 353 -10.24 -21.68 -12.61
CA THR A 353 -10.20 -20.26 -12.27
C THR A 353 -11.41 -19.52 -12.82
N LEU A 354 -11.64 -18.31 -12.29
CA LEU A 354 -12.58 -17.37 -12.87
C LEU A 354 -12.20 -16.98 -14.30
N ASP A 355 -10.90 -16.82 -14.61
CA ASP A 355 -10.41 -16.55 -15.98
C ASP A 355 -10.96 -17.59 -16.98
N ALA A 356 -10.94 -18.87 -16.60
CA ALA A 356 -11.43 -19.97 -17.44
C ALA A 356 -12.96 -19.93 -17.64
N VAL A 357 -13.71 -19.42 -16.66
CA VAL A 357 -15.16 -19.19 -16.80
C VAL A 357 -15.42 -18.04 -17.75
N VAL A 358 -14.77 -16.90 -17.52
CA VAL A 358 -14.95 -15.70 -18.35
C VAL A 358 -14.55 -15.99 -19.79
N ALA A 359 -13.42 -16.68 -20.02
CA ALA A 359 -12.97 -17.07 -21.36
C ALA A 359 -14.01 -17.84 -22.18
N ARG A 360 -14.93 -18.59 -21.54
CA ARG A 360 -16.01 -19.32 -22.23
C ARG A 360 -17.15 -18.43 -22.69
N VAL A 361 -17.34 -17.28 -22.05
CA VAL A 361 -18.43 -16.34 -22.35
C VAL A 361 -17.95 -15.05 -23.00
N ASN A 362 -16.64 -14.88 -23.17
CA ASN A 362 -15.99 -13.68 -23.71
C ASN A 362 -15.90 -13.64 -25.24
N GLU A 363 -16.90 -14.18 -25.94
CA GLU A 363 -16.95 -14.14 -27.40
C GLU A 363 -17.41 -12.73 -27.86
N PRO A 364 -16.68 -12.07 -28.79
CA PRO A 364 -17.05 -10.73 -29.27
C PRO A 364 -18.48 -10.69 -29.83
N GLY A 365 -19.28 -9.74 -29.34
CA GLY A 365 -20.68 -9.54 -29.76
C GLY A 365 -21.66 -10.60 -29.25
N ALA A 366 -21.23 -11.53 -28.40
CA ALA A 366 -22.12 -12.44 -27.71
C ALA A 366 -22.71 -11.77 -26.46
N GLU A 367 -24.04 -11.83 -26.32
CA GLU A 367 -24.71 -11.34 -25.13
C GLU A 367 -24.44 -12.24 -23.91
N LEU A 368 -23.84 -11.68 -22.87
CA LEU A 368 -23.75 -12.30 -21.56
C LEU A 368 -25.08 -12.09 -20.84
N THR A 369 -25.90 -13.15 -20.76
CA THR A 369 -27.12 -13.17 -19.94
C THR A 369 -26.80 -13.74 -18.56
N GLN A 370 -27.61 -13.40 -17.54
CA GLN A 370 -27.48 -14.00 -16.20
C GLN A 370 -27.47 -15.54 -16.25
N ARG A 371 -28.35 -16.13 -17.07
CA ARG A 371 -28.37 -17.58 -17.28
C ARG A 371 -27.07 -18.10 -17.89
N ALA A 372 -26.52 -17.42 -18.90
CA ALA A 372 -25.25 -17.82 -19.52
C ALA A 372 -24.07 -17.73 -18.52
N PHE A 373 -24.06 -16.71 -17.66
CA PHE A 373 -23.08 -16.59 -16.57
C PHE A 373 -23.18 -17.77 -15.59
N LEU A 374 -24.38 -18.06 -15.09
CA LEU A 374 -24.61 -19.19 -14.17
C LEU A 374 -24.28 -20.55 -14.82
N ASP A 375 -24.67 -20.76 -16.08
CA ASP A 375 -24.38 -21.99 -16.84
C ASP A 375 -22.86 -22.15 -17.05
N ALA A 376 -22.11 -21.06 -17.24
CA ALA A 376 -20.65 -21.09 -17.37
C ALA A 376 -19.96 -21.45 -16.05
N ILE A 377 -20.44 -20.89 -14.93
CA ILE A 377 -19.98 -21.22 -13.57
C ILE A 377 -20.27 -22.70 -13.26
N GLU A 378 -21.49 -23.18 -13.50
CA GLU A 378 -21.85 -24.59 -13.29
C GLU A 378 -20.98 -25.53 -14.12
N SER A 379 -20.74 -25.18 -15.39
CA SER A 379 -19.91 -25.97 -16.29
C SER A 379 -18.43 -26.02 -15.88
N ALA A 380 -17.97 -25.09 -15.03
CA ALA A 380 -16.59 -25.07 -14.55
C ALA A 380 -16.48 -25.64 -13.13
N GLY A 381 -17.40 -25.27 -12.23
CA GLY A 381 -17.32 -25.51 -10.79
C GLY A 381 -18.43 -26.39 -10.20
N GLY A 382 -19.44 -26.76 -10.99
CA GLY A 382 -20.57 -27.58 -10.55
C GLY A 382 -21.69 -26.82 -9.82
N ASP A 383 -22.73 -27.56 -9.44
CA ASP A 383 -24.02 -27.03 -8.96
C ASP A 383 -23.90 -26.19 -7.67
N GLU A 384 -22.95 -26.51 -6.78
CA GLU A 384 -22.77 -25.77 -5.52
C GLU A 384 -22.22 -24.36 -5.76
N ILE A 385 -21.23 -24.22 -6.65
CA ILE A 385 -20.66 -22.91 -6.99
C ILE A 385 -21.66 -22.11 -7.84
N ARG A 386 -22.43 -22.78 -8.71
CA ARG A 386 -23.58 -22.16 -9.40
C ARG A 386 -24.58 -21.58 -8.39
N ALA A 387 -24.93 -22.34 -7.35
CA ALA A 387 -25.88 -21.89 -6.33
C ALA A 387 -25.36 -20.69 -5.53
N ASP A 388 -24.05 -20.63 -5.25
CA ASP A 388 -23.42 -19.42 -4.69
C ASP A 388 -23.57 -18.23 -5.64
N ALA A 389 -23.23 -18.40 -6.93
CA ALA A 389 -23.34 -17.34 -7.93
C ALA A 389 -24.79 -16.82 -8.04
N GLU A 390 -25.78 -17.72 -8.14
CA GLU A 390 -27.20 -17.36 -8.18
C GLU A 390 -27.60 -16.60 -6.90
N ARG A 391 -27.25 -17.13 -5.73
CA ARG A 391 -27.57 -16.51 -4.44
C ARG A 391 -27.00 -15.10 -4.32
N TYR A 392 -25.73 -14.91 -4.66
CA TYR A 392 -25.03 -13.64 -4.43
C TYR A 392 -25.23 -12.60 -5.53
N THR A 393 -25.78 -13.00 -6.69
CA THR A 393 -26.14 -12.05 -7.75
C THR A 393 -27.62 -11.69 -7.76
N GLU A 394 -28.51 -12.62 -7.39
CA GLU A 394 -29.97 -12.44 -7.48
C GLU A 394 -30.65 -12.13 -6.14
N THR A 395 -29.91 -12.18 -5.03
CA THR A 395 -30.43 -11.85 -3.69
C THR A 395 -29.54 -10.82 -3.00
N THR A 396 -29.98 -10.32 -1.85
CA THR A 396 -29.22 -9.38 -1.02
C THR A 396 -28.19 -10.05 -0.11
N ALA A 397 -27.98 -11.36 -0.25
CA ALA A 397 -26.98 -12.07 0.53
C ALA A 397 -25.57 -11.55 0.23
N VAL A 398 -24.73 -11.48 1.27
CA VAL A 398 -23.31 -11.08 1.15
C VAL A 398 -22.43 -12.33 1.17
N PRO A 399 -21.47 -12.48 0.24
CA PRO A 399 -20.46 -13.53 0.31
C PRO A 399 -19.58 -13.38 1.56
N PRO A 400 -19.12 -14.48 2.18
CA PRO A 400 -18.10 -14.41 3.21
C PRO A 400 -16.77 -13.94 2.61
N ILE A 401 -16.01 -13.14 3.37
CA ILE A 401 -14.66 -12.71 2.99
C ILE A 401 -13.65 -13.70 3.56
N ALA A 402 -12.82 -14.27 2.69
CA ALA A 402 -11.81 -15.24 3.07
C ALA A 402 -10.79 -14.66 4.07
N THR A 403 -10.31 -15.51 4.95
CA THR A 403 -9.07 -15.26 5.71
C THR A 403 -7.85 -15.37 4.79
N GLN A 404 -6.70 -14.86 5.22
CA GLN A 404 -5.47 -14.96 4.43
C GLN A 404 -5.11 -16.42 4.15
N SER A 405 -5.24 -17.30 5.15
CA SER A 405 -4.99 -18.73 4.98
C SER A 405 -5.93 -19.37 3.96
N GLU A 406 -7.23 -19.07 4.00
CA GLU A 406 -8.19 -19.59 3.00
C GLU A 406 -7.90 -19.06 1.58
N HIS A 407 -7.34 -17.86 1.46
CA HIS A 407 -6.89 -17.34 0.17
C HIS A 407 -5.65 -18.10 -0.31
N VAL A 408 -4.62 -18.26 0.52
CA VAL A 408 -3.41 -18.99 0.13
C VAL A 408 -3.70 -20.46 -0.19
N ASP A 409 -4.61 -21.10 0.55
CA ASP A 409 -5.04 -22.48 0.25
C ASP A 409 -5.65 -22.61 -1.17
N ALA A 410 -6.29 -21.55 -1.68
CA ALA A 410 -6.93 -21.55 -2.99
C ALA A 410 -6.02 -21.04 -4.12
N PHE A 411 -5.19 -20.03 -3.87
CA PHE A 411 -4.39 -19.36 -4.90
C PHE A 411 -2.91 -19.77 -4.91
N GLY A 412 -2.44 -20.43 -3.84
CA GLY A 412 -1.00 -20.52 -3.57
C GLY A 412 -0.47 -19.19 -3.05
N GLY A 413 0.85 -19.00 -3.12
CA GLY A 413 1.50 -17.79 -2.64
C GLY A 413 2.15 -17.92 -1.26
N PRO A 414 2.69 -16.80 -0.74
CA PRO A 414 3.30 -16.76 0.58
C PRO A 414 2.25 -16.85 1.70
N ASP A 415 2.41 -17.81 2.61
CA ASP A 415 1.62 -17.93 3.86
C ASP A 415 2.51 -17.57 5.04
N ILE A 416 2.51 -16.29 5.42
CA ILE A 416 3.34 -15.79 6.51
C ILE A 416 2.57 -15.89 7.82
N ARG A 417 3.02 -16.78 8.69
CA ARG A 417 2.44 -16.98 10.02
C ARG A 417 3.31 -16.38 11.10
N TYR A 418 2.65 -15.77 12.08
CA TYR A 418 3.30 -15.16 13.24
C TYR A 418 3.06 -16.00 14.49
N ALA A 419 4.07 -16.11 15.34
CA ALA A 419 3.96 -16.76 16.64
C ALA A 419 4.73 -15.95 17.68
N ILE A 420 4.07 -15.57 18.78
CA ILE A 420 4.74 -14.94 19.92
C ILE A 420 5.50 -16.04 20.68
N GLU A 421 6.84 -16.05 20.58
CA GLU A 421 7.69 -17.07 21.19
C GLU A 421 8.08 -16.74 22.63
N GLU A 422 8.38 -15.47 22.90
CA GLU A 422 8.82 -14.99 24.22
C GLU A 422 8.16 -13.64 24.52
N THR A 423 7.71 -13.47 25.76
CA THR A 423 7.30 -12.18 26.31
C THR A 423 8.29 -11.80 27.41
N GLY A 424 8.68 -10.53 27.44
CA GLY A 424 9.57 -9.96 28.45
C GLY A 424 9.07 -8.62 28.93
N VAL A 425 9.72 -8.15 29.99
CA VAL A 425 9.53 -6.80 30.53
C VAL A 425 10.89 -6.12 30.64
N SER A 426 10.93 -4.84 30.32
CA SER A 426 12.04 -3.95 30.65
C SER A 426 11.50 -2.65 31.21
N GLY A 427 12.22 -2.06 32.15
CA GLY A 427 11.76 -0.83 32.77
C GLY A 427 12.49 -0.49 34.06
N PRO A 428 11.98 0.50 34.80
CA PRO A 428 12.65 1.03 35.98
C PRO A 428 12.59 0.10 37.20
N TYR A 429 11.72 -0.92 37.19
CA TYR A 429 11.58 -1.87 38.29
C TYR A 429 12.37 -3.15 38.06
N ARG A 430 12.37 -3.68 36.82
CA ARG A 430 12.99 -4.98 36.48
C ARG A 430 13.26 -5.11 34.98
N SER A 431 14.08 -6.09 34.65
CA SER A 431 14.23 -6.63 33.29
C SER A 431 14.26 -8.15 33.37
N ALA A 432 13.24 -8.80 32.82
CA ALA A 432 13.03 -10.25 32.96
C ALA A 432 12.15 -10.81 31.83
N ALA A 433 12.23 -12.13 31.61
CA ALA A 433 11.23 -12.84 30.82
C ALA A 433 9.94 -13.01 31.66
N LEU A 434 8.80 -13.06 30.99
CA LEU A 434 7.49 -13.20 31.60
C LEU A 434 6.78 -14.44 31.05
N ASP A 435 6.20 -15.24 31.95
CA ASP A 435 5.29 -16.34 31.58
C ASP A 435 3.91 -15.80 31.17
N GLU A 436 3.49 -14.68 31.77
CA GLU A 436 2.25 -13.96 31.46
C GLU A 436 2.56 -12.46 31.35
N PRO A 437 1.94 -11.71 30.41
CA PRO A 437 2.19 -10.29 30.14
C PRO A 437 1.61 -9.36 31.23
N ARG A 438 2.05 -9.55 32.48
CA ARG A 438 1.60 -8.79 33.65
C ARG A 438 2.72 -7.88 34.18
N ILE A 439 2.49 -6.58 34.06
CA ILE A 439 3.46 -5.53 34.40
C ILE A 439 2.82 -4.44 35.25
N VAL A 440 3.65 -3.52 35.75
CA VAL A 440 3.16 -2.26 36.34
C VAL A 440 3.34 -1.09 35.38
N ALA A 441 2.59 -0.01 35.58
CA ALA A 441 2.76 1.22 34.82
C ALA A 441 4.22 1.71 34.86
N GLU A 442 4.66 2.36 33.78
CA GLU A 442 6.05 2.75 33.48
C GLU A 442 6.98 1.59 33.05
N GLU A 443 6.49 0.35 33.02
CA GLU A 443 7.23 -0.77 32.39
C GLU A 443 6.91 -0.88 30.88
N THR A 444 7.83 -1.49 30.14
CA THR A 444 7.72 -1.81 28.72
C THR A 444 7.61 -3.32 28.55
N LEU A 445 6.56 -3.78 27.87
CA LEU A 445 6.51 -5.16 27.40
C LEU A 445 7.35 -5.30 26.15
N GLU A 446 8.05 -6.42 26.04
CA GLU A 446 8.87 -6.80 24.90
C GLU A 446 8.37 -8.15 24.36
N TRP A 447 8.13 -8.25 23.07
CA TRP A 447 7.71 -9.50 22.42
C TRP A 447 8.75 -9.94 21.40
N ARG A 448 9.06 -11.23 21.44
CA ARG A 448 9.83 -11.91 20.40
C ARG A 448 8.86 -12.72 19.54
N VAL A 449 8.72 -12.32 18.28
CA VAL A 449 7.76 -12.91 17.35
C VAL A 449 8.52 -13.66 16.27
N ARG A 450 8.18 -14.93 16.02
CA ARG A 450 8.66 -15.66 14.84
C ARG A 450 7.69 -15.41 13.68
N ALA A 451 8.22 -14.91 12.58
CA ALA A 451 7.54 -14.91 11.29
C ALA A 451 8.07 -16.09 10.47
N GLU A 452 7.20 -16.93 9.93
CA GLU A 452 7.58 -18.08 9.10
C GLU A 452 6.71 -18.11 7.83
N ASN A 453 7.34 -18.30 6.68
CA ASN A 453 6.63 -18.58 5.45
C ASN A 453 6.39 -20.09 5.33
N VAL A 454 5.15 -20.52 5.53
CA VAL A 454 4.73 -21.91 5.35
C VAL A 454 4.07 -22.17 4.00
N GLY A 455 4.00 -21.12 3.15
CA GLY A 455 3.53 -21.21 1.78
C GLY A 455 4.62 -21.69 0.82
N ASP A 456 4.23 -21.86 -0.44
CA ASP A 456 5.09 -22.42 -1.49
C ASP A 456 5.88 -21.36 -2.27
N ASP A 457 5.53 -20.08 -2.13
CA ASP A 457 6.17 -18.96 -2.84
C ASP A 457 6.85 -17.97 -1.89
N ALA A 458 7.91 -17.33 -2.38
CA ALA A 458 8.58 -16.27 -1.64
C ALA A 458 7.71 -15.00 -1.58
N GLY A 459 7.58 -14.40 -0.40
CA GLY A 459 6.70 -13.24 -0.21
C GLY A 459 7.25 -12.21 0.74
N SER A 460 6.83 -10.95 0.54
CA SER A 460 6.98 -9.90 1.54
C SER A 460 6.04 -10.16 2.73
N PHE A 461 6.42 -9.68 3.90
CA PHE A 461 5.57 -9.67 5.08
C PHE A 461 5.57 -8.29 5.74
N GLU A 462 4.45 -7.95 6.35
CA GLU A 462 4.27 -6.78 7.20
C GLU A 462 3.72 -7.27 8.56
N ALA A 463 4.59 -7.30 9.56
CA ALA A 463 4.23 -7.65 10.92
C ALA A 463 3.83 -6.37 11.65
N GLU A 464 2.56 -6.26 12.02
CA GLU A 464 2.02 -5.10 12.73
C GLU A 464 1.81 -5.48 14.20
N LEU A 465 2.37 -4.70 15.13
CA LEU A 465 1.98 -4.75 16.54
C LEU A 465 0.83 -3.78 16.76
N ARG A 466 -0.30 -4.29 17.27
CA ARG A 466 -1.44 -3.47 17.70
C ARG A 466 -1.70 -3.61 19.20
N VAL A 467 -2.15 -2.52 19.82
CA VAL A 467 -2.64 -2.47 21.20
C VAL A 467 -4.04 -1.85 21.16
N ASP A 468 -5.05 -2.58 21.62
CA ASP A 468 -6.47 -2.20 21.52
C ASP A 468 -6.89 -1.79 20.10
N ARG A 469 -6.37 -2.50 19.10
CA ARG A 469 -6.53 -2.26 17.64
C ARG A 469 -5.81 -1.02 17.11
N GLU A 470 -5.13 -0.24 17.96
CA GLU A 470 -4.28 0.86 17.52
C GLU A 470 -2.92 0.32 17.07
N LEU A 471 -2.49 0.70 15.86
CA LEU A 471 -1.18 0.33 15.33
C LEU A 471 -0.06 1.09 16.06
N VAL A 472 0.81 0.35 16.75
CA VAL A 472 1.91 0.93 17.52
C VAL A 472 3.29 0.70 16.91
N ALA A 473 3.48 -0.36 16.12
CA ALA A 473 4.73 -0.62 15.40
C ALA A 473 4.50 -1.50 14.16
N ILE A 474 5.40 -1.38 13.17
CA ILE A 474 5.44 -2.21 11.96
C ILE A 474 6.87 -2.68 11.73
N GLU A 475 7.02 -3.95 11.37
CA GLU A 475 8.27 -4.52 10.86
C GLU A 475 7.99 -5.25 9.54
N THR A 476 8.82 -5.01 8.53
CA THR A 476 8.65 -5.61 7.19
C THR A 476 9.85 -6.46 6.80
N GLY A 477 9.62 -7.40 5.89
CA GLY A 477 10.69 -8.23 5.34
C GLY A 477 10.23 -9.07 4.17
N ARG A 478 11.09 -9.99 3.74
CA ARG A 478 10.77 -11.00 2.73
C ARG A 478 11.27 -12.35 3.23
N LEU A 479 10.49 -13.40 2.99
CA LEU A 479 10.83 -14.77 3.37
C LEU A 479 10.66 -15.69 2.16
N ASP A 480 11.69 -16.47 1.87
CA ASP A 480 11.59 -17.61 0.95
C ASP A 480 10.69 -18.72 1.55
N PRO A 481 10.19 -19.67 0.74
CA PRO A 481 9.40 -20.80 1.24
C PRO A 481 10.13 -21.60 2.32
N GLY A 482 9.47 -21.81 3.46
CA GLY A 482 10.04 -22.49 4.64
C GLY A 482 11.07 -21.66 5.42
N GLU A 483 11.33 -20.41 5.03
CA GLU A 483 12.18 -19.51 5.79
C GLU A 483 11.44 -18.93 6.99
N SER A 484 12.18 -18.69 8.08
CA SER A 484 11.64 -18.00 9.25
C SER A 484 12.62 -16.95 9.76
N THR A 485 12.11 -15.85 10.30
CA THR A 485 12.88 -14.80 10.96
C THR A 485 12.28 -14.46 12.33
N THR A 486 13.08 -13.84 13.19
CA THR A 486 12.64 -13.35 14.50
C THR A 486 12.55 -11.83 14.47
N ILE A 487 11.37 -11.33 14.80
CA ILE A 487 11.02 -9.91 14.95
C ILE A 487 10.94 -9.59 16.45
N ARG A 488 11.28 -8.35 16.81
CA ARG A 488 11.19 -7.87 18.19
C ARG A 488 10.32 -6.64 18.22
N PHE A 489 9.28 -6.67 19.04
CA PHE A 489 8.45 -5.51 19.33
C PHE A 489 8.60 -5.10 20.79
N SER A 490 8.34 -3.83 21.09
CA SER A 490 8.29 -3.31 22.45
C SER A 490 7.25 -2.21 22.56
N HIS A 491 6.49 -2.18 23.64
CA HIS A 491 5.51 -1.12 23.91
C HIS A 491 5.49 -0.76 25.40
N ALA A 492 5.55 0.54 25.70
CA ALA A 492 5.52 1.09 27.05
C ALA A 492 4.07 1.38 27.47
N PHE A 493 3.70 0.99 28.69
CA PHE A 493 2.36 1.22 29.23
C PHE A 493 2.41 2.21 30.39
N ASP A 494 1.76 3.36 30.21
CA ASP A 494 1.77 4.45 31.20
C ASP A 494 0.54 4.44 32.13
N SER A 495 -0.47 3.61 31.83
CA SER A 495 -1.72 3.57 32.59
C SER A 495 -2.11 2.14 32.96
N PRO A 496 -2.68 1.93 34.15
CA PRO A 496 -3.23 0.63 34.52
C PRO A 496 -4.45 0.28 33.66
N GLY A 497 -4.59 -0.99 33.31
CA GLY A 497 -5.67 -1.49 32.46
C GLY A 497 -5.42 -2.90 31.94
N GLU A 498 -6.42 -3.46 31.28
CA GLU A 498 -6.28 -4.64 30.43
C GLU A 498 -6.22 -4.17 28.99
N TYR A 499 -5.21 -4.62 28.25
CA TYR A 499 -4.95 -4.23 26.87
C TYR A 499 -4.92 -5.46 25.97
N GLU A 500 -5.63 -5.44 24.84
CA GLU A 500 -5.55 -6.47 23.81
C GLU A 500 -4.34 -6.21 22.91
N VAL A 501 -3.35 -7.11 22.93
CA VAL A 501 -2.17 -7.04 22.07
C VAL A 501 -2.32 -8.03 20.93
N GLU A 502 -2.12 -7.57 19.69
CA GLU A 502 -2.25 -8.37 18.48
C GLU A 502 -0.99 -8.29 17.62
N VAL A 503 -0.54 -9.44 17.12
CA VAL A 503 0.49 -9.53 16.06
C VAL A 503 0.07 -10.60 15.05
N GLY A 504 -0.37 -10.19 13.86
CA GLY A 504 -1.03 -11.10 12.92
C GLY A 504 -2.30 -11.68 13.54
N ASP A 505 -2.44 -13.01 13.53
CA ASP A 505 -3.57 -13.71 14.16
C ASP A 505 -3.36 -14.02 15.65
N GLU A 506 -2.16 -13.79 16.18
CA GLU A 506 -1.85 -14.02 17.60
C GLU A 506 -2.41 -12.89 18.47
N ARG A 507 -3.12 -13.27 19.53
CA ARG A 507 -3.74 -12.32 20.48
C ARG A 507 -3.37 -12.66 21.91
N VAL A 508 -2.95 -11.65 22.67
CA VAL A 508 -2.54 -11.78 24.06
C VAL A 508 -3.09 -10.62 24.88
N THR A 509 -3.64 -10.88 26.06
CA THR A 509 -4.11 -9.83 26.98
C THR A 509 -2.99 -9.40 27.91
N ALA A 510 -2.52 -8.16 27.78
CA ALA A 510 -1.57 -7.55 28.71
C ALA A 510 -2.32 -6.93 29.91
N ILE A 511 -1.86 -7.21 31.12
CA ILE A 511 -2.42 -6.65 32.36
C ILE A 511 -1.42 -5.68 32.94
N VAL A 512 -1.80 -4.41 33.02
CA VAL A 512 -0.98 -3.34 33.60
C VAL A 512 -1.61 -2.89 34.91
N GLU A 513 -0.85 -2.98 35.99
CA GLU A 513 -1.28 -2.56 37.32
C GLU A 513 -0.56 -1.30 37.80
N GLU A 514 -1.10 -0.64 38.82
CA GLU A 514 -0.32 0.35 39.55
C GLU A 514 0.80 -0.35 40.36
N PRO A 515 2.01 0.25 40.41
CA PRO A 515 3.03 -0.19 41.35
C PRO A 515 2.45 -0.27 42.77
N ALA A 516 2.84 -1.30 43.51
CA ALA A 516 2.42 -1.44 44.90
C ALA A 516 3.09 -0.39 45.80
N ASP A 517 2.51 -0.19 46.98
CA ASP A 517 3.15 0.56 48.05
C ASP A 517 4.37 -0.20 48.59
N THR A 518 5.33 0.54 49.12
CA THR A 518 6.52 0.00 49.76
C THR A 518 6.32 -0.19 51.27
N GLU A 519 6.82 -1.30 51.84
CA GLU A 519 6.82 -1.56 53.28
C GLU A 519 8.24 -1.68 53.84
N ALA A 520 8.55 -0.91 54.89
CA ALA A 520 9.83 -1.03 55.59
C ALA A 520 9.87 -2.28 56.49
N THR A 521 10.82 -3.16 56.22
CA THR A 521 10.98 -4.44 56.93
C THR A 521 11.96 -4.33 58.09
N VAL A 522 13.11 -3.67 57.87
CA VAL A 522 14.22 -3.58 58.83
C VAL A 522 14.84 -2.19 58.79
N LEU A 523 15.19 -1.64 59.96
CA LEU A 523 15.95 -0.41 60.11
C LEU A 523 17.21 -0.68 60.94
N GLU A 524 18.37 -0.31 60.41
CA GLU A 524 19.67 -0.48 61.05
C GLU A 524 20.46 0.82 61.04
N ALA A 525 21.03 1.20 62.18
CA ALA A 525 21.98 2.31 62.25
C ALA A 525 23.40 1.73 62.28
N ALA A 526 24.31 2.29 61.46
CA ALA A 526 25.71 1.84 61.41
C ALA A 526 26.41 1.97 62.77
N ARG A 527 25.97 2.93 63.60
CA ARG A 527 26.38 3.14 64.99
C ARG A 527 25.19 3.61 65.81
N THR A 528 25.09 3.17 67.05
CA THR A 528 24.05 3.62 68.00
C THR A 528 24.60 4.59 69.06
N THR A 529 25.92 4.82 69.07
CA THR A 529 26.59 5.77 69.97
C THR A 529 27.64 6.57 69.21
N VAL A 530 27.55 7.90 69.26
CA VAL A 530 28.43 8.84 68.52
C VAL A 530 28.72 10.11 69.33
N GLY A 531 29.69 10.92 68.88
CA GLY A 531 29.98 12.24 69.45
C GLY A 531 29.16 13.37 68.77
N PRO A 532 29.07 14.56 69.38
CA PRO A 532 28.43 15.72 68.76
C PRO A 532 29.12 16.11 67.45
N GLY A 533 28.34 16.34 66.40
CA GLY A 533 28.82 16.67 65.05
C GLY A 533 29.15 15.44 64.18
N ASP A 534 29.01 14.21 64.71
CA ASP A 534 29.17 13.00 63.91
C ASP A 534 27.93 12.72 63.05
N SER A 535 28.15 12.16 61.86
CA SER A 535 27.12 11.61 60.98
C SER A 535 26.96 10.11 61.18
N VAL A 536 25.71 9.63 61.27
CA VAL A 536 25.37 8.20 61.30
C VAL A 536 24.64 7.82 60.02
N THR A 537 25.15 6.82 59.31
CA THR A 537 24.43 6.18 58.21
C THR A 537 23.33 5.27 58.79
N VAL A 538 22.09 5.56 58.44
CA VAL A 538 20.92 4.76 58.78
C VAL A 538 20.41 4.10 57.51
N ARG A 539 20.22 2.78 57.57
CA ARG A 539 19.81 1.93 56.45
C ARG A 539 18.45 1.34 56.73
N VAL A 540 17.56 1.45 55.76
CA VAL A 540 16.22 0.84 55.81
C VAL A 540 16.07 -0.12 54.65
N THR A 541 15.67 -1.35 54.97
CA THR A 541 15.34 -2.37 53.97
C THR A 541 13.85 -2.33 53.71
N VAL A 542 13.49 -2.21 52.44
CA VAL A 542 12.13 -1.99 51.95
C VAL A 542 11.73 -3.15 51.04
N ALA A 543 10.52 -3.64 51.20
CA ALA A 543 9.93 -4.68 50.36
C ALA A 543 8.66 -4.14 49.67
N SER A 544 8.17 -4.83 48.65
CA SER A 544 6.84 -4.58 48.11
C SER A 544 5.77 -5.08 49.08
N ALA A 545 4.69 -4.31 49.25
CA ALA A 545 3.53 -4.70 50.06
C ALA A 545 2.59 -5.67 49.33
N ALA A 546 2.82 -5.94 48.04
CA ALA A 546 2.03 -6.87 47.23
C ALA A 546 2.94 -7.73 46.33
N ASP A 547 2.37 -8.76 45.70
CA ASP A 547 3.08 -9.64 44.77
C ASP A 547 3.24 -9.00 43.38
N ARG A 548 3.85 -7.81 43.35
CA ARG A 548 4.20 -7.03 42.14
C ARG A 548 5.21 -5.93 42.50
N PRO A 549 5.90 -5.31 41.51
CA PRO A 549 6.82 -4.21 41.78
C PRO A 549 6.19 -3.05 42.56
N ALA A 550 7.01 -2.38 43.36
CA ALA A 550 6.59 -1.28 44.21
C ALA A 550 7.42 -0.01 44.00
N THR A 551 6.79 1.12 44.26
CA THR A 551 7.44 2.44 44.30
C THR A 551 6.98 3.20 45.52
N GLY A 552 7.84 4.01 46.11
CA GLY A 552 7.48 4.81 47.26
C GLY A 552 8.58 5.77 47.69
N GLU A 553 8.27 6.57 48.69
CA GLU A 553 9.22 7.47 49.35
C GLU A 553 9.49 6.99 50.77
N VAL A 554 10.76 6.98 51.16
CA VAL A 554 11.18 6.71 52.52
C VAL A 554 11.62 8.01 53.16
N VAL A 555 10.82 8.47 54.12
CA VAL A 555 11.14 9.62 54.96
C VAL A 555 11.92 9.15 56.18
N PHE A 556 13.08 9.75 56.41
CA PHE A 556 13.89 9.59 57.61
C PHE A 556 13.58 10.76 58.56
N ASP A 557 13.15 10.43 59.77
CA ASP A 557 12.84 11.40 60.81
C ASP A 557 13.80 11.29 62.00
N VAL A 558 14.10 12.42 62.63
CA VAL A 558 14.74 12.50 63.95
C VAL A 558 13.75 13.14 64.92
N ASP A 559 13.35 12.40 65.95
CA ASP A 559 12.37 12.82 66.96
C ASP A 559 11.06 13.38 66.34
N GLY A 560 10.64 12.80 65.21
CA GLY A 560 9.43 13.19 64.48
C GLY A 560 9.59 14.39 63.55
N THR A 561 10.82 14.86 63.32
CA THR A 561 11.12 15.89 62.30
C THR A 561 11.80 15.25 61.08
N PRO A 562 11.25 15.41 59.86
CA PRO A 562 11.87 14.89 58.64
C PRO A 562 13.23 15.52 58.39
N VAL A 563 14.26 14.69 58.15
CA VAL A 563 15.64 15.14 57.86
C VAL A 563 16.11 14.73 56.47
N ALA A 564 15.55 13.66 55.89
CA ALA A 564 15.82 13.23 54.52
C ALA A 564 14.59 12.49 53.95
N THR A 565 14.39 12.60 52.63
CA THR A 565 13.39 11.83 51.89
C THR A 565 14.07 11.25 50.66
N GLU A 566 13.98 9.94 50.49
CA GLU A 566 14.60 9.23 49.37
C GLU A 566 13.54 8.37 48.67
N SER A 567 13.51 8.41 47.34
CA SER A 567 12.62 7.54 46.57
C SER A 567 13.22 6.14 46.44
N VAL A 568 12.36 5.13 46.43
CA VAL A 568 12.77 3.73 46.30
C VAL A 568 11.85 2.99 45.36
N ARG A 569 12.46 2.17 44.50
CA ARG A 569 11.75 1.21 43.64
C ARG A 569 12.18 -0.19 44.04
N VAL A 570 11.22 -1.08 44.19
CA VAL A 570 11.45 -2.49 44.50
C VAL A 570 10.89 -3.31 43.35
N GLY A 571 11.77 -3.93 42.56
CA GLY A 571 11.38 -4.87 41.51
C GLY A 571 11.06 -6.24 42.09
N GLU A 572 12.11 -6.99 42.43
CA GLU A 572 12.03 -8.29 43.11
C GLU A 572 12.74 -8.24 44.48
N GLY A 573 12.20 -8.95 45.47
CA GLY A 573 12.82 -9.06 46.80
C GLY A 573 12.74 -7.76 47.61
N THR A 574 13.90 -7.18 47.93
CA THR A 574 14.01 -5.99 48.79
C THR A 574 15.01 -5.00 48.24
N ALA A 575 14.76 -3.70 48.43
CA ALA A 575 15.73 -2.63 48.20
C ALA A 575 16.23 -2.05 49.52
N THR A 576 17.44 -1.50 49.53
CA THR A 576 18.00 -0.80 50.70
C THR A 576 18.16 0.68 50.36
N VAL A 577 17.67 1.53 51.26
CA VAL A 577 17.83 2.99 51.19
C VAL A 577 18.68 3.43 52.38
N GLU A 578 19.62 4.34 52.15
CA GLU A 578 20.53 4.82 53.20
C GLU A 578 20.48 6.35 53.29
N ALA A 579 20.47 6.89 54.51
CA ALA A 579 20.60 8.31 54.76
C ALA A 579 21.69 8.58 55.81
N ALA A 580 22.46 9.65 55.61
CA ALA A 580 23.49 10.10 56.55
C ALA A 580 22.91 11.22 57.43
N ILE A 581 22.76 10.98 58.73
CA ILE A 581 22.09 11.89 59.66
C ILE A 581 23.12 12.46 60.65
N GLU A 582 23.25 13.77 60.71
CA GLU A 582 24.14 14.48 61.63
C GLU A 582 23.43 14.85 62.94
N PHE A 583 24.14 14.72 64.07
CA PHE A 583 23.61 15.07 65.39
C PHE A 583 24.48 16.11 66.10
N GLU A 584 23.98 17.33 66.28
CA GLU A 584 24.78 18.45 66.77
C GLU A 584 24.97 18.50 68.30
N GLY A 585 24.11 17.85 69.09
CA GLY A 585 24.08 17.98 70.55
C GLY A 585 24.10 16.64 71.29
N PRO A 586 24.59 16.59 72.54
CA PRO A 586 24.49 15.39 73.35
C PRO A 586 23.03 15.12 73.73
N GLY A 587 22.60 13.86 73.64
CA GLY A 587 21.20 13.50 73.82
C GLY A 587 20.89 12.07 73.37
N THR A 588 19.64 11.66 73.55
CA THR A 588 19.12 10.42 72.96
C THR A 588 18.11 10.80 71.91
N TYR A 589 18.38 10.41 70.67
CA TYR A 589 17.56 10.71 69.51
C TYR A 589 16.86 9.44 69.02
N THR A 590 15.60 9.55 68.68
CA THR A 590 14.84 8.49 68.00
C THR A 590 14.88 8.74 66.51
N VAL A 591 15.55 7.87 65.76
CA VAL A 591 15.48 7.87 64.30
C VAL A 591 14.38 6.94 63.86
N SER A 592 13.53 7.37 62.93
CA SER A 592 12.55 6.50 62.29
C SER A 592 12.59 6.57 60.77
N ALA A 593 12.29 5.46 60.11
CA ALA A 593 12.03 5.41 58.68
C ALA A 593 10.99 4.31 58.39
N GLY A 594 9.97 4.64 57.59
CA GLY A 594 8.89 3.71 57.24
C GLY A 594 8.18 3.06 58.45
N GLY A 595 8.01 3.81 59.55
CA GLY A 595 7.40 3.32 60.79
C GLY A 595 8.27 2.41 61.66
N ARG A 596 9.51 2.10 61.24
CA ARG A 596 10.53 1.42 62.06
C ARG A 596 11.35 2.46 62.82
N THR A 597 11.85 2.12 64.01
CA THR A 597 12.60 3.04 64.88
C THR A 597 13.94 2.44 65.33
N ALA A 598 14.93 3.31 65.51
CA ALA A 598 16.23 3.02 66.12
C ALA A 598 16.61 4.17 67.07
N THR A 599 17.36 3.86 68.13
CA THR A 599 17.79 4.87 69.11
C THR A 599 19.28 5.14 68.94
N ILE A 600 19.64 6.42 68.83
CA ILE A 600 21.03 6.89 68.74
C ILE A 600 21.32 7.75 69.98
N THR A 601 22.38 7.40 70.70
CA THR A 601 22.86 8.16 71.85
C THR A 601 24.08 8.98 71.45
N VAL A 602 23.99 10.29 71.60
CA VAL A 602 25.10 11.21 71.40
C VAL A 602 25.69 11.54 72.76
N GLU A 603 26.91 11.06 73.01
CA GLU A 603 27.59 11.28 74.28
C GLU A 603 28.45 12.54 74.19
N ALA A 604 28.28 13.47 75.14
CA ALA A 604 29.20 14.59 75.27
C ALA A 604 30.61 14.07 75.54
N GLU A 605 31.62 14.65 74.89
CA GLU A 605 33.01 14.33 75.22
C GLU A 605 33.24 14.47 76.73
N ALA A 606 33.70 13.40 77.36
CA ALA A 606 34.02 13.40 78.78
C ALA A 606 35.17 14.39 79.02
N THR A 607 34.86 15.55 79.60
CA THR A 607 35.89 16.43 80.15
C THR A 607 36.52 15.71 81.36
N GLY A 608 37.69 15.13 81.14
CA GLY A 608 38.48 14.52 82.21
C GLY A 608 38.79 15.55 83.32
N PRO A 609 38.95 15.12 84.58
CA PRO A 609 39.14 16.03 85.69
C PRO A 609 40.45 16.82 85.55
N THR A 610 40.33 18.15 85.64
CA THR A 610 41.42 19.12 85.72
C THR A 610 42.33 18.79 86.91
N VAL A 611 43.56 18.36 86.64
CA VAL A 611 44.63 18.27 87.65
C VAL A 611 45.43 19.58 87.61
N PRO A 612 45.67 20.25 88.75
CA PRO A 612 46.33 21.54 88.80
C PRO A 612 47.84 21.44 88.53
N ASP A 613 48.34 22.50 87.92
CA ASP A 613 49.72 22.86 87.64
C ASP A 613 50.68 22.67 88.83
N PRO A 614 51.87 22.09 88.58
CA PRO A 614 53.06 22.51 89.30
C PRO A 614 54.21 22.88 88.34
N THR A 615 54.52 24.18 88.33
CA THR A 615 55.87 24.77 88.35
C THR A 615 56.96 24.21 87.43
N ALA A 616 57.26 25.01 86.40
CA ALA A 616 58.58 25.45 85.95
C ALA A 616 59.81 24.55 86.19
N ILE A 617 60.40 24.04 85.10
CA ILE A 617 61.85 24.04 84.88
C ILE A 617 62.14 24.46 83.43
N ASP A 618 63.15 25.32 83.36
CA ASP A 618 63.76 26.00 82.24
C ASP A 618 64.55 25.06 81.29
N ASP A 619 64.77 25.57 80.08
CA ASP A 619 65.96 25.35 79.25
C ASP A 619 66.27 23.94 78.64
N GLN A 620 66.10 23.80 77.32
CA GLN A 620 67.23 23.77 76.37
C GLN A 620 66.84 23.44 74.93
N SER A 621 67.43 24.21 74.01
CA SER A 621 67.53 23.96 72.57
C SER A 621 68.42 22.75 72.25
N GLY A 622 68.12 22.00 71.19
CA GLY A 622 69.14 21.15 70.57
C GLY A 622 68.66 20.13 69.54
N PHE A 623 68.94 20.44 68.27
CA PHE A 623 69.07 19.53 67.10
C PHE A 623 67.77 18.84 66.63
N GLY A 624 67.37 18.94 65.37
CA GLY A 624 68.16 18.99 64.13
C GLY A 624 67.85 17.75 63.27
N PRO A 625 67.92 17.86 61.94
CA PRO A 625 66.97 17.30 60.97
C PRO A 625 67.43 15.98 60.32
N ALA A 626 66.50 15.23 59.69
CA ALA A 626 66.78 14.39 58.53
C ALA A 626 65.45 13.93 57.86
N VAL A 627 65.22 14.26 56.57
CA VAL A 627 65.32 13.36 55.39
C VAL A 627 64.10 12.41 55.29
N ALA A 628 63.43 12.15 54.17
CA ALA A 628 63.38 12.65 52.81
C ALA A 628 62.27 11.84 52.08
N VAL A 629 61.58 12.49 51.13
CA VAL A 629 61.31 12.00 49.75
C VAL A 629 60.53 10.68 49.57
N VAL A 630 59.33 10.73 48.95
CA VAL A 630 59.02 10.34 47.57
C VAL A 630 57.49 10.41 47.36
N ALA A 631 57.08 11.13 46.32
CA ALA A 631 55.76 11.08 45.69
C ALA A 631 55.83 10.21 44.42
N LEU A 632 54.69 9.65 43.98
CA LEU A 632 54.24 9.42 42.59
C LEU A 632 52.99 8.50 42.63
N LEU A 633 51.78 8.99 42.34
CA LEU A 633 51.12 9.10 41.01
C LEU A 633 51.12 7.80 40.20
N VAL A 634 49.93 7.28 39.87
CA VAL A 634 49.56 6.89 38.49
C VAL A 634 48.06 7.13 38.28
N ALA A 635 47.75 7.98 37.31
CA ALA A 635 46.53 7.94 36.52
C ALA A 635 46.89 7.45 35.12
N SER A 636 45.94 6.73 34.48
CA SER A 636 45.62 6.67 33.04
C SER A 636 45.50 5.26 32.42
N LEU A 637 44.28 5.04 31.91
CA LEU A 637 43.91 4.43 30.63
C LEU A 637 44.33 2.99 30.30
N LEU A 638 43.33 2.15 29.97
CA LEU A 638 43.30 1.46 28.67
C LEU A 638 41.88 1.01 28.29
N SER A 639 41.62 1.18 27.01
CA SER A 639 40.40 0.93 26.27
C SER A 639 40.33 -0.52 25.75
N ARG A 640 39.10 -0.97 25.48
CA ARG A 640 38.69 -1.92 24.42
C ARG A 640 38.93 -3.43 24.57
N ARG A 641 37.76 -4.12 24.56
CA ARG A 641 37.31 -5.28 23.76
C ARG A 641 36.97 -6.55 24.57
N ARG A 642 35.68 -6.80 24.76
CA ARG A 642 34.87 -7.63 23.84
C ARG A 642 33.41 -7.27 23.98
#